data_AF-A0A2V7IJC5-F1
#
_entry.id   AF-A0A2V7IJC5-F1
#
_cell.length_a   1.000
_cell.length_b   1.000
_cell.length_c   1.000
_cell.angle_alpha   90.00
_cell.angle_beta   90.00
_cell.angle_gamma   90.00
#
_symmetry.space_group_name_H-M   'P 1'
#
loop_
_entity.id
_entity.type
_entity.pdbx_description
1 polymer ?
#
loop_
_entity_poly.entity_id
_entity_poly.type
_entity_poly.pdbx_seq_one_letter_code
_entity_poly.pdbx_strand_id
1 'polypeptide(L)'
;MIVMRRIGRIAAALALFGAAPLAAQYFGKNRVQYQAFDFRIIQTEHFEIYYYPAERTAALDAARMAERWYARLSRILHHQFQGRKPIILYASQSDFQQTNTSGGEEVPEGVVAFTEPFKHRMVIPFTGSYADFEHVMGHEMVHQFQFDVFSRGRIGGVQTLANVNPPLWFMEGMAEYLSLGPIDNHTAMWLRDASLEGHLPTLQQLTYEEVFPYYFGHAMWAFIGEKWGDEAIGQILQASVSGGGVEGSFKRTLGVTLDDLVSQWRDAVQTTYLPQLADHYRARRIAQPLLTQKRSEGTLHLAPALTPDGRQIAYFSEKNSFFVDLYLADAETGKVLRRLVKSTLSSNYESLRFINSAGSFSPDGRYFAIAAKRKDRDDLVILDVQKDEEVRRIPLPLNGLTTPSWSPDGKQLVFTGYDGGVTDLFVVNADGSKLHRLTNDKYADLQPSWGPDGKTIAFATDRGPATDFDTLTFGNLRIALFHLDKGTIDVLGHMDQGKNINPAWAPDGRSLAFVSDRSGISNIFLYDFGDANIYQLTDMYTGVSGITPYSPCLSWAHEADRLAFAYYEEDEYNVYAVDNPRSLKRKPYQAPAVPPVTSLLAAERRALAGPTTVAAAAAAAAPADPGPRAGTSVYRSPTGFRASGTTPQTSDSGAAPAPISVKTLIDSSPALPDTSEFTFKAYHTRFSPDYVARPTIGYERDNFGRGFFGGTAISLSDILGNHTLVFSGAVNGRLSEAQVLAAYINQAHRLNWAFGGSQDPLYFYQPTLFQSDPSNANNIIVTQQTERFVIRDVFAQSFYPFSRFTRVELGGHFTNISQALLQQAFLVRRADQALLGVGEPVTVSGPSISYYGPQVALVHDNSLFGWVGPFAGSRWRFEVSPTFGSWRFTQGLADWRRYFFARPFTLALRGLFFGRFGRDADLFPQFLGSTQLIRGYTAGSIINNECLAATTSCPELDQLIGSRLAVASAELRFPLTRSLVLGFLPVGLPPIEGAIFYDAGLAWDSNSKIVGSRSASQAAQADVYRAPLRSWGGSIRLNFLGFVVLRFDYTKPLSRPHDNPYWTVSLGPTF
;
A
#
# COMPACT_ATOMS: atom_id res chain seq x y z
N MET A 1 11.74 25.23 53.02
CA MET A 1 12.92 24.59 52.37
C MET A 1 12.76 23.09 52.05
N ILE A 2 11.83 22.34 52.68
CA ILE A 2 11.60 20.91 52.39
C ILE A 2 10.58 20.67 51.24
N VAL A 3 9.69 21.64 50.97
CA VAL A 3 8.61 21.53 49.95
C VAL A 3 9.12 21.81 48.52
N MET A 4 10.07 22.73 48.32
CA MET A 4 10.63 23.03 46.99
C MET A 4 11.55 21.93 46.43
N ARG A 5 12.12 21.06 47.27
CA ARG A 5 12.85 19.84 46.84
C ARG A 5 11.92 18.74 46.28
N ARG A 6 10.60 18.81 46.52
CA ARG A 6 9.62 17.88 45.93
C ARG A 6 9.23 18.26 44.51
N ILE A 7 9.22 19.55 44.16
CA ILE A 7 8.75 20.03 42.85
C ILE A 7 9.73 19.67 41.72
N GLY A 8 11.05 19.74 41.96
CA GLY A 8 12.06 19.25 41.00
C GLY A 8 12.02 17.73 40.76
N ARG A 9 11.72 16.95 41.81
CA ARG A 9 11.54 15.49 41.71
C ARG A 9 10.24 15.09 41.00
N ILE A 10 9.20 15.94 41.05
CA ILE A 10 7.91 15.74 40.39
C ILE A 10 7.99 16.08 38.89
N ALA A 11 8.79 17.07 38.50
CA ALA A 11 9.04 17.38 37.08
C ALA A 11 9.88 16.30 36.39
N ALA A 12 10.84 15.69 37.09
CA ALA A 12 11.59 14.53 36.60
C ALA A 12 10.71 13.29 36.38
N ALA A 13 9.77 13.02 37.30
CA ALA A 13 8.80 11.94 37.20
C ALA A 13 7.87 12.05 35.97
N LEU A 14 7.66 13.26 35.44
CA LEU A 14 6.81 13.52 34.27
C LEU A 14 7.47 13.20 32.93
N ALA A 15 8.80 13.05 32.87
CA ALA A 15 9.54 12.78 31.63
C ALA A 15 10.26 11.43 31.59
N LEU A 16 10.34 10.72 32.72
CA LEU A 16 11.05 9.44 32.87
C LEU A 16 10.37 8.23 32.16
N PHE A 17 9.37 8.48 31.31
CA PHE A 17 8.73 7.47 30.43
C PHE A 17 8.74 7.89 28.95
N GLY A 18 9.54 8.92 28.59
CA GLY A 18 9.56 9.53 27.25
C GLY A 18 10.59 8.97 26.26
N ALA A 19 11.09 7.73 26.44
CA ALA A 19 11.99 7.10 25.48
C ALA A 19 11.57 5.66 25.07
N ALA A 20 10.28 5.38 25.14
CA ALA A 20 9.63 4.76 23.98
C ALA A 20 9.00 5.93 23.22
N PRO A 21 9.10 6.05 21.88
CA PRO A 21 8.32 7.05 21.18
C PRO A 21 6.88 6.80 21.61
N LEU A 22 6.21 7.79 22.21
CA LEU A 22 4.75 8.01 22.20
C LEU A 22 3.90 6.82 21.67
N ALA A 23 4.02 5.64 22.29
CA ALA A 23 3.38 4.40 21.82
C ALA A 23 1.95 4.29 22.36
N ALA A 24 1.47 5.34 23.03
CA ALA A 24 0.09 5.49 23.46
C ALA A 24 -0.85 5.98 22.32
N GLN A 25 -0.30 6.38 21.17
CA GLN A 25 -1.07 6.92 20.04
C GLN A 25 -0.71 6.29 18.70
N TYR A 26 -0.15 5.07 18.68
CA TYR A 26 -0.02 4.32 17.44
C TYR A 26 -1.41 3.86 16.99
N PHE A 27 -1.88 4.43 15.89
CA PHE A 27 -2.92 3.84 15.07
C PHE A 27 -2.25 2.90 14.07
N GLY A 28 -2.91 1.81 13.74
CA GLY A 28 -2.35 0.89 12.77
C GLY A 28 -3.02 -0.47 12.79
N LYS A 29 -3.38 -0.93 11.60
CA LYS A 29 -3.83 -2.29 11.33
C LYS A 29 -2.64 -3.25 11.47
N ASN A 30 -2.91 -4.47 11.91
CA ASN A 30 -1.89 -5.48 12.08
C ASN A 30 -1.59 -6.14 10.74
N ARG A 31 -0.30 -6.25 10.39
CA ARG A 31 0.15 -7.29 9.47
C ARG A 31 0.10 -8.64 10.20
N VAL A 32 -0.53 -9.64 9.58
CA VAL A 32 -0.73 -10.94 10.22
C VAL A 32 -0.11 -12.04 9.38
N GLN A 33 0.86 -12.74 9.96
CA GLN A 33 1.38 -13.98 9.40
C GLN A 33 0.58 -15.14 9.96
N TYR A 34 -0.24 -15.75 9.11
CA TYR A 34 -1.05 -16.89 9.47
C TYR A 34 -0.33 -18.21 9.18
N GLN A 35 0.54 -18.22 8.16
CA GLN A 35 1.37 -19.35 7.78
C GLN A 35 2.87 -19.10 8.04
N ALA A 36 3.63 -20.18 8.14
CA ALA A 36 5.08 -20.16 8.16
C ALA A 36 5.60 -20.88 6.90
N PHE A 37 6.38 -20.17 6.09
CA PHE A 37 6.87 -20.69 4.81
C PHE A 37 8.29 -21.28 4.96
N ASP A 38 8.48 -22.53 4.54
CA ASP A 38 9.80 -23.18 4.47
C ASP A 38 10.55 -22.73 3.21
N PHE A 39 11.07 -21.50 3.22
CA PHE A 39 11.78 -20.95 2.08
C PHE A 39 13.05 -21.73 1.74
N ARG A 40 13.26 -21.92 0.44
CA ARG A 40 14.44 -22.51 -0.20
C ARG A 40 14.87 -21.60 -1.33
N ILE A 41 16.10 -21.81 -1.81
CA ILE A 41 16.69 -20.96 -2.83
C ILE A 41 17.02 -21.79 -4.07
N ILE A 42 16.52 -21.36 -5.24
CA ILE A 42 17.06 -21.75 -6.55
C ILE A 42 18.06 -20.67 -6.93
N GLN A 43 19.31 -21.04 -7.11
CA GLN A 43 20.34 -20.11 -7.54
C GLN A 43 20.63 -20.34 -9.02
N THR A 44 20.47 -19.27 -9.80
CA THR A 44 20.76 -19.22 -11.23
C THR A 44 22.04 -18.41 -11.48
N GLU A 45 22.30 -18.00 -12.72
CA GLU A 45 23.45 -17.15 -13.04
C GLU A 45 23.29 -15.76 -12.42
N HIS A 46 22.13 -15.13 -12.64
CA HIS A 46 21.84 -13.74 -12.26
C HIS A 46 20.87 -13.60 -11.08
N PHE A 47 20.27 -14.69 -10.57
CA PHE A 47 19.22 -14.60 -9.56
C PHE A 47 19.37 -15.59 -8.40
N GLU A 48 18.79 -15.19 -7.27
CA GLU A 48 18.44 -16.07 -6.15
C GLU A 48 16.92 -16.08 -6.01
N ILE A 49 16.28 -17.18 -6.39
CA ILE A 49 14.82 -17.35 -6.34
C ILE A 49 14.44 -18.01 -5.02
N TYR A 50 13.74 -17.27 -4.16
CA TYR A 50 13.24 -17.70 -2.86
C TYR A 50 11.83 -18.25 -3.05
N TYR A 51 11.62 -19.53 -2.75
CA TYR A 51 10.36 -20.24 -2.96
C TYR A 51 10.12 -21.26 -1.84
N TYR A 52 8.91 -21.79 -1.67
CA TYR A 52 8.63 -22.90 -0.74
C TYR A 52 8.15 -24.18 -1.47
N PRO A 53 8.22 -25.37 -0.85
CA PRO A 53 8.00 -26.64 -1.56
C PRO A 53 6.71 -26.77 -2.37
N ALA A 54 5.63 -26.10 -1.95
CA ALA A 54 4.32 -26.16 -2.60
C ALA A 54 4.34 -25.66 -4.06
N GLU A 55 5.21 -24.69 -4.37
CA GLU A 55 5.27 -24.03 -5.69
C GLU A 55 6.52 -24.43 -6.49
N ARG A 56 7.25 -25.47 -6.06
CA ARG A 56 8.57 -25.82 -6.62
C ARG A 56 8.57 -25.94 -8.15
N THR A 57 7.54 -26.54 -8.72
CA THR A 57 7.42 -26.72 -10.18
C THR A 57 7.31 -25.38 -10.89
N ALA A 58 6.42 -24.51 -10.44
CA ALA A 58 6.24 -23.18 -11.00
C ALA A 58 7.47 -22.28 -10.75
N ALA A 59 8.14 -22.43 -9.61
CA ALA A 59 9.37 -21.71 -9.28
C ALA A 59 10.55 -22.03 -10.22
N LEU A 60 10.63 -23.26 -10.76
CA LEU A 60 11.64 -23.62 -11.75
C LEU A 60 11.39 -22.92 -13.09
N ASP A 61 10.13 -22.86 -13.52
CA ASP A 61 9.76 -22.13 -14.74
C ASP A 61 10.02 -20.63 -14.53
N ALA A 62 9.63 -20.07 -13.39
CA ALA A 62 9.92 -18.69 -13.01
C ALA A 62 11.43 -18.36 -13.03
N ALA A 63 12.28 -19.27 -12.57
CA ALA A 63 13.74 -19.10 -12.62
C ALA A 63 14.26 -19.02 -14.06
N ARG A 64 13.71 -19.84 -14.98
CA ARG A 64 14.05 -19.81 -16.41
C ARG A 64 13.55 -18.52 -17.08
N MET A 65 12.33 -18.08 -16.73
CA MET A 65 11.75 -16.81 -17.19
C MET A 65 12.59 -15.60 -16.76
N ALA A 66 13.06 -15.58 -15.50
CA ALA A 66 13.89 -14.49 -14.99
C ALA A 66 15.20 -14.35 -15.78
N GLU A 67 15.88 -15.45 -16.09
CA GLU A 67 17.09 -15.45 -16.94
C GLU A 67 16.80 -15.01 -18.37
N ARG A 68 15.64 -15.40 -18.94
CA ARG A 68 15.19 -14.92 -20.25
C ARG A 68 14.97 -13.41 -20.24
N TRP A 69 14.26 -12.88 -19.24
CA TRP A 69 14.05 -11.44 -19.08
C TRP A 69 15.35 -10.67 -18.90
N TYR A 70 16.28 -11.19 -18.11
CA TYR A 70 17.62 -10.63 -17.99
C TYR A 70 18.33 -10.56 -19.36
N ALA A 71 18.30 -11.65 -20.13
CA ALA A 71 18.94 -11.69 -21.45
C ALA A 71 18.33 -10.69 -22.45
N ARG A 72 17.02 -10.45 -22.38
CA ARG A 72 16.32 -9.43 -23.18
C ARG A 72 16.70 -8.02 -22.72
N LEU A 73 16.53 -7.73 -21.43
CA LEU A 73 16.63 -6.38 -20.87
C LEU A 73 18.07 -5.87 -20.80
N SER A 74 19.04 -6.74 -20.49
CA SER A 74 20.46 -6.35 -20.45
C SER A 74 20.97 -5.80 -21.79
N ARG A 75 20.40 -6.27 -22.90
CA ARG A 75 20.72 -5.79 -24.25
C ARG A 75 20.12 -4.42 -24.52
N ILE A 76 18.81 -4.24 -24.32
CA ILE A 76 18.12 -2.97 -24.65
C ILE A 76 18.45 -1.85 -23.67
N LEU A 77 18.69 -2.16 -22.39
CA LEU A 77 19.04 -1.19 -21.36
C LEU A 77 20.56 -0.94 -21.25
N HIS A 78 21.35 -1.66 -22.06
CA HIS A 78 22.81 -1.61 -22.07
C HIS A 78 23.43 -1.73 -20.67
N HIS A 79 22.88 -2.62 -19.85
CA HIS A 79 23.26 -2.75 -18.45
C HIS A 79 23.41 -4.22 -18.06
N GLN A 80 24.39 -4.52 -17.23
CA GLN A 80 24.58 -5.84 -16.63
C GLN A 80 24.53 -5.72 -15.11
N PHE A 81 23.90 -6.69 -14.47
CA PHE A 81 23.83 -6.71 -13.02
C PHE A 81 25.21 -6.93 -12.42
N GLN A 82 25.55 -6.14 -11.40
CA GLN A 82 26.81 -6.27 -10.67
C GLN A 82 26.84 -7.47 -9.71
N GLY A 83 25.69 -8.12 -9.49
CA GLY A 83 25.54 -9.28 -8.62
C GLY A 83 24.15 -9.88 -8.74
N ARG A 84 23.95 -11.07 -8.14
CA ARG A 84 22.66 -11.77 -8.22
C ARG A 84 21.54 -10.97 -7.57
N LYS A 85 20.38 -10.96 -8.21
CA LYS A 85 19.18 -10.28 -7.72
C LYS A 85 18.22 -11.26 -7.03
N PRO A 86 17.72 -10.92 -5.83
CA PRO A 86 16.73 -11.73 -5.14
C PRO A 86 15.34 -11.59 -5.75
N ILE A 87 14.67 -12.72 -5.99
CA ILE A 87 13.26 -12.81 -6.37
C ILE A 87 12.54 -13.68 -5.33
N ILE A 88 11.49 -13.17 -4.70
CA ILE A 88 10.70 -13.89 -3.70
C ILE A 88 9.35 -14.23 -4.31
N LEU A 89 9.05 -15.54 -4.40
CA LEU A 89 7.83 -16.07 -4.97
C LEU A 89 6.81 -16.44 -3.89
N TYR A 90 5.54 -16.31 -4.26
CA TYR A 90 4.41 -16.79 -3.47
C TYR A 90 3.39 -17.50 -4.36
N ALA A 91 2.82 -18.60 -3.87
CA ALA A 91 1.91 -19.47 -4.63
C ALA A 91 0.59 -18.78 -4.97
N SER A 92 0.21 -17.73 -4.23
CA SER A 92 -1.00 -16.95 -4.46
C SER A 92 -0.90 -15.54 -3.89
N GLN A 93 -1.87 -14.69 -4.26
CA GLN A 93 -2.06 -13.36 -3.68
C GLN A 93 -2.30 -13.40 -2.16
N SER A 94 -2.95 -14.44 -1.63
CA SER A 94 -3.18 -14.61 -0.18
C SER A 94 -1.88 -14.83 0.60
N ASP A 95 -0.95 -15.60 0.03
CA ASP A 95 0.36 -15.86 0.62
C ASP A 95 1.25 -14.61 0.51
N PHE A 96 1.23 -13.93 -0.64
CA PHE A 96 1.97 -12.69 -0.89
C PHE A 96 1.59 -11.56 0.08
N GLN A 97 0.31 -11.39 0.41
CA GLN A 97 -0.14 -10.37 1.37
C GLN A 97 0.38 -10.57 2.81
N GLN A 98 1.00 -11.71 3.12
CA GLN A 98 1.64 -11.99 4.40
C GLN A 98 3.13 -11.61 4.42
N THR A 99 3.69 -11.13 3.30
CA THR A 99 5.10 -10.79 3.17
C THR A 99 5.55 -9.73 4.17
N ASN A 100 6.77 -9.88 4.70
CA ASN A 100 7.36 -8.89 5.59
C ASN A 100 8.12 -7.77 4.87
N THR A 101 8.25 -7.86 3.55
CA THR A 101 9.14 -7.03 2.73
C THR A 101 8.57 -5.67 2.32
N SER A 102 7.28 -5.41 2.59
CA SER A 102 6.53 -4.21 2.20
C SER A 102 6.74 -2.97 3.09
N GLY A 103 7.85 -2.88 3.82
CA GLY A 103 8.15 -1.70 4.66
C GLY A 103 7.26 -1.52 5.91
N GLY A 104 6.50 -2.55 6.30
CA GLY A 104 5.66 -2.54 7.49
C GLY A 104 4.17 -2.23 7.24
N GLU A 105 3.82 -1.86 6.01
CA GLU A 105 2.43 -1.70 5.58
C GLU A 105 1.86 -3.02 5.03
N GLU A 106 0.55 -3.19 5.13
CA GLU A 106 -0.16 -4.33 4.54
C GLU A 106 -0.26 -4.14 3.02
N VAL A 107 -0.02 -5.20 2.26
CA VAL A 107 -0.11 -5.17 0.80
C VAL A 107 -1.59 -5.13 0.37
N PRO A 108 -2.08 -4.06 -0.27
CA PRO A 108 -3.45 -3.96 -0.75
C PRO A 108 -3.76 -5.00 -1.84
N GLU A 109 -5.05 -5.25 -2.11
CA GLU A 109 -5.46 -6.16 -3.19
C GLU A 109 -5.01 -5.67 -4.58
N GLY A 110 -4.95 -4.36 -4.79
CA GLY A 110 -4.53 -3.76 -6.07
C GLY A 110 -3.03 -3.84 -6.35
N VAL A 111 -2.19 -4.27 -5.39
CA VAL A 111 -0.76 -4.47 -5.62
C VAL A 111 -0.56 -5.91 -6.10
N VAL A 112 -0.19 -6.08 -7.36
CA VAL A 112 0.00 -7.40 -7.99
C VAL A 112 1.42 -7.93 -7.77
N ALA A 113 2.43 -7.08 -7.76
CA ALA A 113 3.82 -7.37 -7.39
C ALA A 113 4.52 -6.06 -6.99
N PHE A 114 5.75 -6.14 -6.47
CA PHE A 114 6.60 -4.96 -6.33
C PHE A 114 8.08 -5.29 -6.29
N THR A 115 8.89 -4.30 -6.68
CA THR A 115 10.34 -4.31 -6.55
C THR A 115 10.80 -3.23 -5.57
N GLU A 116 11.55 -3.65 -4.56
CA GLU A 116 11.99 -2.78 -3.47
C GLU A 116 13.44 -2.32 -3.67
N PRO A 117 13.73 -0.99 -3.63
CA PRO A 117 14.99 -0.40 -4.09
C PRO A 117 16.19 -0.49 -3.12
N PHE A 118 15.97 -0.74 -1.83
CA PHE A 118 17.03 -0.86 -0.81
C PHE A 118 17.81 -2.16 -0.98
N LYS A 119 17.11 -3.31 -1.05
CA LYS A 119 17.71 -4.64 -1.23
C LYS A 119 17.70 -5.14 -2.67
N HIS A 120 17.08 -4.39 -3.59
CA HIS A 120 16.85 -4.81 -4.97
C HIS A 120 16.14 -6.17 -5.00
N ARG A 121 15.08 -6.33 -4.20
CA ARG A 121 14.31 -7.59 -4.15
C ARG A 121 12.98 -7.42 -4.86
N MET A 122 12.72 -8.33 -5.78
CA MET A 122 11.44 -8.48 -6.46
C MET A 122 10.58 -9.42 -5.64
N VAL A 123 9.32 -9.06 -5.39
CA VAL A 123 8.38 -9.87 -4.63
C VAL A 123 7.12 -10.03 -5.45
N ILE A 124 6.84 -11.25 -5.87
CA ILE A 124 5.82 -11.55 -6.90
C ILE A 124 5.04 -12.82 -6.54
N PRO A 125 3.70 -12.77 -6.50
CA PRO A 125 2.86 -13.95 -6.48
C PRO A 125 2.67 -14.53 -7.90
N PHE A 126 2.36 -15.81 -7.98
CA PHE A 126 1.77 -16.37 -9.19
C PHE A 126 0.37 -15.78 -9.41
N THR A 127 0.12 -15.24 -10.61
CA THR A 127 -1.14 -14.56 -10.94
C THR A 127 -2.24 -15.51 -11.39
N GLY A 128 -1.87 -16.75 -11.69
CA GLY A 128 -2.75 -17.85 -12.10
C GLY A 128 -2.68 -18.19 -13.59
N SER A 129 -2.19 -17.27 -14.42
CA SER A 129 -1.83 -17.51 -15.82
C SER A 129 -0.32 -17.30 -15.99
N TYR A 130 0.36 -18.23 -16.64
CA TYR A 130 1.79 -18.10 -16.91
C TYR A 130 2.10 -16.93 -17.86
N ALA A 131 1.21 -16.61 -18.78
CA ALA A 131 1.35 -15.45 -19.67
C ALA A 131 1.32 -14.13 -18.89
N ASP A 132 0.38 -14.03 -17.95
CA ASP A 132 0.22 -12.84 -17.10
C ASP A 132 1.38 -12.74 -16.10
N PHE A 133 1.80 -13.86 -15.51
CA PHE A 133 2.99 -13.92 -14.65
C PHE A 133 4.29 -13.54 -15.39
N GLU A 134 4.49 -13.97 -16.64
CA GLU A 134 5.64 -13.58 -17.46
C GLU A 134 5.67 -12.07 -17.68
N HIS A 135 4.51 -11.44 -17.95
CA HIS A 135 4.40 -9.99 -18.09
C HIS A 135 4.74 -9.26 -16.78
N VAL A 136 4.11 -9.65 -15.65
CA VAL A 136 4.38 -9.05 -14.34
C VAL A 136 5.85 -9.22 -13.94
N MET A 137 6.45 -10.38 -14.21
CA MET A 137 7.89 -10.59 -13.99
C MET A 137 8.74 -9.67 -14.85
N GLY A 138 8.39 -9.49 -16.13
CA GLY A 138 9.07 -8.57 -17.03
C GLY A 138 9.00 -7.13 -16.53
N HIS A 139 7.82 -6.68 -16.12
CA HIS A 139 7.56 -5.37 -15.54
C HIS A 139 8.47 -5.12 -14.32
N GLU A 140 8.41 -6.01 -13.35
CA GLU A 140 9.23 -5.91 -12.15
C GLU A 140 10.74 -6.03 -12.43
N MET A 141 11.12 -6.80 -13.45
CA MET A 141 12.52 -6.91 -13.86
C MET A 141 13.04 -5.58 -14.39
N VAL A 142 12.22 -4.79 -15.08
CA VAL A 142 12.62 -3.45 -15.51
C VAL A 142 12.92 -2.56 -14.30
N HIS A 143 12.11 -2.61 -13.24
CA HIS A 143 12.41 -1.90 -11.99
C HIS A 143 13.74 -2.35 -11.36
N GLN A 144 14.05 -3.66 -11.40
CA GLN A 144 15.36 -4.15 -10.97
C GLN A 144 16.51 -3.50 -11.73
N PHE A 145 16.39 -3.39 -13.07
CA PHE A 145 17.39 -2.68 -13.88
C PHE A 145 17.44 -1.19 -13.58
N GLN A 146 16.30 -0.52 -13.45
CA GLN A 146 16.24 0.91 -13.11
C GLN A 146 16.94 1.20 -11.78
N PHE A 147 16.63 0.44 -10.71
CA PHE A 147 17.29 0.59 -9.42
C PHE A 147 18.78 0.23 -9.47
N ASP A 148 19.18 -0.79 -10.24
CA ASP A 148 20.59 -1.12 -10.44
C ASP A 148 21.35 0.00 -11.17
N VAL A 149 20.75 0.64 -12.18
CA VAL A 149 21.35 1.79 -12.87
C VAL A 149 21.47 2.99 -11.92
N PHE A 150 20.39 3.38 -11.23
CA PHE A 150 20.38 4.54 -10.34
C PHE A 150 21.35 4.38 -9.17
N SER A 151 21.48 3.18 -8.64
CA SER A 151 22.41 2.87 -7.54
C SER A 151 23.85 2.62 -8.02
N ARG A 152 24.11 2.64 -9.34
CA ARG A 152 25.37 2.18 -9.96
C ARG A 152 25.77 0.77 -9.51
N GLY A 153 24.78 -0.10 -9.37
CA GLY A 153 24.89 -1.50 -9.00
C GLY A 153 25.14 -1.78 -7.52
N ARG A 154 25.04 -0.76 -6.64
CA ARG A 154 25.31 -0.89 -5.20
C ARG A 154 24.02 -0.92 -4.38
N ILE A 155 23.79 -2.02 -3.68
CA ILE A 155 22.74 -2.14 -2.64
C ILE A 155 22.87 -0.99 -1.63
N GLY A 156 21.75 -0.33 -1.30
CA GLY A 156 21.72 0.83 -0.38
C GLY A 156 21.99 2.21 -1.01
N GLY A 157 22.02 2.32 -2.35
CA GLY A 157 22.24 3.57 -3.10
C GLY A 157 21.08 4.59 -3.08
N VAL A 158 20.26 4.64 -2.03
CA VAL A 158 19.03 5.44 -1.91
C VAL A 158 19.27 6.94 -2.15
N GLN A 159 20.46 7.42 -1.82
CA GLN A 159 20.85 8.81 -2.04
C GLN A 159 20.77 9.22 -3.51
N THR A 160 21.19 8.33 -4.41
CA THR A 160 21.20 8.62 -5.86
C THR A 160 19.78 8.54 -6.41
N LEU A 161 18.95 7.61 -5.91
CA LEU A 161 17.52 7.55 -6.26
C LEU A 161 16.80 8.84 -5.86
N ALA A 162 17.05 9.35 -4.64
CA ALA A 162 16.51 10.63 -4.18
C ALA A 162 17.00 11.84 -5.01
N ASN A 163 18.23 11.77 -5.55
CA ASN A 163 18.77 12.83 -6.41
C ASN A 163 18.24 12.77 -7.85
N VAL A 164 17.98 11.56 -8.38
CA VAL A 164 17.37 11.38 -9.71
C VAL A 164 15.90 11.76 -9.67
N ASN A 165 15.20 11.40 -8.58
CA ASN A 165 13.77 11.63 -8.36
C ASN A 165 12.92 11.33 -9.61
N PRO A 166 12.97 10.09 -10.13
CA PRO A 166 12.35 9.77 -11.42
C PRO A 166 10.82 9.88 -11.32
N PRO A 167 10.14 10.52 -12.30
CA PRO A 167 8.69 10.55 -12.39
C PRO A 167 8.05 9.15 -12.47
N LEU A 168 6.81 9.00 -12.00
CA LEU A 168 6.09 7.72 -12.07
C LEU A 168 5.89 7.22 -13.50
N TRP A 169 5.49 8.08 -14.44
CA TRP A 169 5.36 7.70 -15.86
C TRP A 169 6.68 7.19 -16.47
N PHE A 170 7.82 7.68 -15.97
CA PHE A 170 9.14 7.24 -16.43
C PHE A 170 9.43 5.84 -15.91
N MET A 171 9.13 5.57 -14.65
CA MET A 171 9.37 4.28 -14.00
C MET A 171 8.38 3.21 -14.46
N GLU A 172 7.09 3.41 -14.18
CA GLU A 172 6.02 2.45 -14.46
C GLU A 172 5.76 2.32 -15.96
N GLY A 173 5.75 3.44 -16.69
CA GLY A 173 5.52 3.42 -18.13
C GLY A 173 6.60 2.70 -18.92
N MET A 174 7.86 2.82 -18.51
CA MET A 174 8.97 2.10 -19.14
C MET A 174 8.87 0.60 -18.85
N ALA A 175 8.50 0.25 -17.62
CA ALA A 175 8.33 -1.14 -17.20
C ALA A 175 7.17 -1.83 -17.96
N GLU A 176 6.05 -1.13 -18.15
CA GLU A 176 4.95 -1.60 -18.99
C GLU A 176 5.37 -1.77 -20.45
N TYR A 177 5.98 -0.76 -21.06
CA TYR A 177 6.39 -0.83 -22.47
C TYR A 177 7.42 -1.94 -22.74
N LEU A 178 8.41 -2.10 -21.86
CA LEU A 178 9.44 -3.14 -22.04
C LEU A 178 8.94 -4.56 -21.74
N SER A 179 7.78 -4.70 -21.09
CA SER A 179 7.17 -6.00 -20.78
C SER A 179 6.01 -6.38 -21.72
N LEU A 180 5.27 -5.42 -22.27
CA LEU A 180 4.18 -5.63 -23.22
C LEU A 180 4.58 -5.39 -24.69
N GLY A 181 5.50 -4.46 -24.94
CA GLY A 181 5.91 -4.06 -26.28
C GLY A 181 5.02 -2.94 -26.86
N PRO A 182 4.68 -2.97 -28.16
CA PRO A 182 3.82 -1.95 -28.78
C PRO A 182 2.47 -1.79 -28.06
N ILE A 183 1.80 -0.66 -28.31
CA ILE A 183 0.53 -0.32 -27.66
C ILE A 183 -0.46 -1.49 -27.77
N ASP A 184 -0.88 -2.00 -26.62
CA ASP A 184 -1.82 -3.10 -26.49
C ASP A 184 -3.27 -2.60 -26.50
N ASN A 185 -4.21 -3.52 -26.69
CA ASN A 185 -5.63 -3.19 -26.83
C ASN A 185 -6.23 -2.55 -25.56
N HIS A 186 -5.71 -2.90 -24.37
CA HIS A 186 -6.17 -2.33 -23.10
C HIS A 186 -5.67 -0.90 -22.94
N THR A 187 -4.38 -0.63 -23.19
CA THR A 187 -3.86 0.76 -23.21
C THR A 187 -4.58 1.61 -24.25
N ALA A 188 -4.83 1.06 -25.44
CA ALA A 188 -5.57 1.76 -26.50
C ALA A 188 -6.99 2.16 -26.07
N MET A 189 -7.66 1.37 -25.21
CA MET A 189 -8.98 1.73 -24.64
C MET A 189 -8.91 3.04 -23.84
N TRP A 190 -7.91 3.17 -22.97
CA TRP A 190 -7.68 4.38 -22.17
C TRP A 190 -7.35 5.58 -23.05
N LEU A 191 -6.50 5.38 -24.06
CA LEU A 191 -6.13 6.46 -25.00
C LEU A 191 -7.33 6.92 -25.84
N ARG A 192 -8.20 6.01 -26.28
CA ARG A 192 -9.44 6.35 -27.02
C ARG A 192 -10.37 7.19 -26.16
N ASP A 193 -10.60 6.79 -24.91
CA ASP A 193 -11.45 7.52 -23.97
C ASP A 193 -10.88 8.92 -23.66
N ALA A 194 -9.62 9.00 -23.23
CA ALA A 194 -8.97 10.26 -22.91
C ALA A 194 -8.90 11.22 -24.12
N SER A 195 -8.75 10.69 -25.34
CA SER A 195 -8.81 11.49 -26.56
C SER A 195 -10.20 12.07 -26.80
N LEU A 196 -11.24 11.26 -26.61
CA LEU A 196 -12.63 11.65 -26.84
C LEU A 196 -13.11 12.69 -25.82
N GLU A 197 -12.76 12.51 -24.55
CA GLU A 197 -13.16 13.41 -23.46
C GLU A 197 -12.26 14.65 -23.33
N GLY A 198 -11.15 14.71 -24.08
CA GLY A 198 -10.19 15.80 -23.99
C GLY A 198 -9.38 15.81 -22.69
N HIS A 199 -9.24 14.65 -22.05
CA HIS A 199 -8.59 14.46 -20.75
C HIS A 199 -7.19 13.82 -20.85
N LEU A 200 -6.53 13.92 -22.01
CA LEU A 200 -5.13 13.48 -22.12
C LEU A 200 -4.24 14.21 -21.09
N PRO A 201 -3.45 13.48 -20.30
CA PRO A 201 -2.78 14.04 -19.14
C PRO A 201 -1.64 14.99 -19.53
N THR A 202 -1.41 16.00 -18.69
CA THR A 202 -0.23 16.87 -18.79
C THR A 202 1.01 16.22 -18.15
N LEU A 203 2.20 16.77 -18.39
CA LEU A 203 3.43 16.30 -17.76
C LEU A 203 3.36 16.35 -16.23
N GLN A 204 2.77 17.40 -15.67
CA GLN A 204 2.58 17.54 -14.22
C GLN A 204 1.70 16.41 -13.69
N GLN A 205 0.63 16.07 -14.40
CA GLN A 205 -0.28 15.00 -14.01
C GLN A 205 0.40 13.64 -14.06
N LEU A 206 1.13 13.33 -15.13
CA LEU A 206 1.93 12.11 -15.26
C LEU A 206 3.04 11.99 -14.20
N THR A 207 3.49 13.11 -13.63
CA THR A 207 4.60 13.15 -12.66
C THR A 207 4.12 13.13 -11.22
N TYR A 208 3.02 13.83 -10.89
CA TYR A 208 2.62 14.12 -9.52
C TYR A 208 1.15 13.83 -9.20
N GLU A 209 0.25 13.75 -10.19
CA GLU A 209 -1.14 13.40 -9.95
C GLU A 209 -1.29 11.88 -10.16
N GLU A 210 -2.13 11.21 -9.36
CA GLU A 210 -2.37 9.76 -9.45
C GLU A 210 -3.22 9.40 -10.69
N VAL A 211 -2.85 9.90 -11.88
CA VAL A 211 -3.38 9.43 -13.16
C VAL A 211 -2.63 8.14 -13.50
N PHE A 212 -3.35 7.04 -13.78
CA PHE A 212 -2.79 5.70 -14.00
C PHE A 212 -1.49 5.72 -14.85
N PRO A 213 -0.30 5.72 -14.19
CA PRO A 213 0.96 6.04 -14.87
C PRO A 213 1.39 4.92 -15.82
N TYR A 214 0.90 3.70 -15.57
CA TYR A 214 1.08 2.50 -16.38
C TYR A 214 0.63 2.72 -17.83
N TYR A 215 -0.63 3.07 -18.08
CA TYR A 215 -1.18 3.09 -19.44
C TYR A 215 -0.69 4.27 -20.28
N PHE A 216 -0.70 5.48 -19.72
CA PHE A 216 -0.22 6.66 -20.46
C PHE A 216 1.31 6.65 -20.60
N GLY A 217 2.02 6.16 -19.58
CA GLY A 217 3.46 5.97 -19.64
C GLY A 217 3.87 4.91 -20.67
N HIS A 218 3.16 3.78 -20.73
CA HIS A 218 3.32 2.75 -21.77
C HIS A 218 3.19 3.38 -23.17
N ALA A 219 2.11 4.12 -23.42
CA ALA A 219 1.88 4.79 -24.70
C ALA A 219 2.96 5.81 -25.05
N MET A 220 3.48 6.54 -24.05
CA MET A 220 4.57 7.50 -24.22
C MET A 220 5.87 6.80 -24.63
N TRP A 221 6.24 5.70 -23.96
CA TRP A 221 7.44 4.94 -24.30
C TRP A 221 7.32 4.21 -25.64
N ALA A 222 6.13 3.73 -25.99
CA ALA A 222 5.85 3.21 -27.33
C ALA A 222 6.04 4.28 -28.41
N PHE A 223 5.55 5.50 -28.19
CA PHE A 223 5.79 6.63 -29.08
C PHE A 223 7.27 6.97 -29.21
N ILE A 224 8.02 6.96 -28.09
CA ILE A 224 9.46 7.22 -28.10
C ILE A 224 10.20 6.15 -28.92
N GLY A 225 9.91 4.87 -28.66
CA GLY A 225 10.50 3.73 -29.38
C GLY A 225 10.21 3.77 -30.87
N GLU A 226 8.97 4.13 -31.26
CA GLU A 226 8.60 4.30 -32.66
C GLU A 226 9.32 5.47 -33.34
N LYS A 227 9.47 6.60 -32.66
CA LYS A 227 9.97 7.82 -33.28
C LYS A 227 11.49 7.88 -33.35
N TRP A 228 12.17 7.45 -32.29
CA TRP A 228 13.62 7.55 -32.15
C TRP A 228 14.34 6.18 -32.11
N GLY A 229 13.58 5.08 -32.12
CA GLY A 229 14.11 3.73 -32.01
C GLY A 229 14.19 3.25 -30.56
N ASP A 230 13.96 1.96 -30.35
CA ASP A 230 13.90 1.35 -29.01
C ASP A 230 15.23 1.43 -28.25
N GLU A 231 16.37 1.52 -28.94
CA GLU A 231 17.69 1.70 -28.32
C GLU A 231 17.81 3.04 -27.56
N ALA A 232 17.01 4.04 -27.92
CA ALA A 232 17.01 5.32 -27.21
C ALA A 232 16.57 5.17 -25.75
N ILE A 233 15.79 4.14 -25.42
CA ILE A 233 15.26 3.88 -24.07
C ILE A 233 16.40 3.61 -23.08
N GLY A 234 17.29 2.68 -23.44
CA GLY A 234 18.48 2.38 -22.64
C GLY A 234 19.40 3.59 -22.51
N GLN A 235 19.59 4.35 -23.59
CA GLN A 235 20.42 5.55 -23.59
C GLN A 235 19.86 6.64 -22.65
N ILE A 236 18.54 6.86 -22.66
CA ILE A 236 17.85 7.79 -21.76
C ILE A 236 18.04 7.35 -20.30
N LEU A 237 17.79 6.07 -19.99
CA LEU A 237 17.95 5.54 -18.64
C LEU A 237 19.39 5.74 -18.12
N GLN A 238 20.39 5.38 -18.92
CA GLN A 238 21.80 5.56 -18.55
C GLN A 238 22.19 7.05 -18.44
N ALA A 239 21.62 7.92 -19.28
CA ALA A 239 21.89 9.35 -19.23
C ALA A 239 21.19 10.06 -18.05
N SER A 240 20.17 9.46 -17.44
CA SER A 240 19.41 10.05 -16.32
C SER A 240 20.21 10.17 -15.02
N VAL A 241 21.23 9.32 -14.83
CA VAL A 241 22.14 9.39 -13.67
C VAL A 241 23.26 10.42 -13.83
N SER A 242 23.32 11.10 -14.98
CA SER A 242 24.25 12.19 -15.26
C SER A 242 23.62 13.55 -14.94
N GLY A 243 24.42 14.63 -14.88
CA GLY A 243 23.93 15.97 -14.50
C GLY A 243 22.69 16.42 -15.29
N GLY A 244 21.67 16.95 -14.60
CA GLY A 244 20.39 17.37 -15.20
C GLY A 244 19.23 16.36 -15.09
N GLY A 245 19.42 15.20 -14.46
CA GLY A 245 18.35 14.25 -14.14
C GLY A 245 17.60 13.69 -15.35
N VAL A 246 16.33 13.30 -15.14
CA VAL A 246 15.46 12.76 -16.20
C VAL A 246 15.28 13.78 -17.34
N GLU A 247 14.88 15.02 -17.06
CA GLU A 247 14.68 16.03 -18.10
C GLU A 247 15.95 16.27 -18.95
N GLY A 248 17.11 16.40 -18.30
CA GLY A 248 18.38 16.56 -19.00
C GLY A 248 18.75 15.37 -19.88
N SER A 249 18.32 14.15 -19.52
CA SER A 249 18.58 12.94 -20.31
C SER A 249 17.81 12.93 -21.64
N PHE A 250 16.56 13.38 -21.65
CA PHE A 250 15.76 13.52 -22.87
C PHE A 250 16.35 14.56 -23.81
N LYS A 251 16.73 15.72 -23.27
CA LYS A 251 17.35 16.80 -24.07
C LYS A 251 18.66 16.36 -24.72
N ARG A 252 19.48 15.58 -24.02
CA ARG A 252 20.76 15.07 -24.55
C ARG A 252 20.58 13.96 -25.59
N THR A 253 19.63 13.06 -25.37
CA THR A 253 19.48 11.85 -26.19
C THR A 253 18.60 12.10 -27.41
N LEU A 254 17.47 12.79 -27.23
CA LEU A 254 16.46 13.00 -28.27
C LEU A 254 16.50 14.41 -28.88
N GLY A 255 17.17 15.37 -28.23
CA GLY A 255 17.21 16.76 -28.67
C GLY A 255 15.92 17.55 -28.44
N VAL A 256 14.96 17.01 -27.68
CA VAL A 256 13.65 17.64 -27.38
C VAL A 256 13.49 17.90 -25.89
N THR A 257 12.66 18.88 -25.54
CA THR A 257 12.22 19.09 -24.15
C THR A 257 11.10 18.11 -23.77
N LEU A 258 10.85 17.90 -22.47
CA LEU A 258 9.73 17.06 -22.04
C LEU A 258 8.36 17.64 -22.43
N ASP A 259 8.21 18.97 -22.44
CA ASP A 259 6.97 19.62 -22.86
C ASP A 259 6.71 19.41 -24.37
N ASP A 260 7.75 19.52 -25.20
CA ASP A 260 7.66 19.23 -26.63
C ASP A 260 7.32 17.76 -26.89
N LEU A 261 7.93 16.85 -26.12
CA LEU A 261 7.66 15.40 -26.20
C LEU A 261 6.19 15.11 -25.91
N VAL A 262 5.67 15.60 -24.77
CA VAL A 262 4.27 15.38 -24.38
C VAL A 262 3.31 16.00 -25.38
N SER A 263 3.62 17.19 -25.91
CA SER A 263 2.79 17.83 -26.94
C SER A 263 2.72 16.99 -28.22
N GLN A 264 3.86 16.53 -28.73
CA GLN A 264 3.91 15.68 -29.92
C GLN A 264 3.23 14.32 -29.70
N TRP A 265 3.38 13.73 -28.52
CA TRP A 265 2.68 12.50 -28.16
C TRP A 265 1.16 12.70 -28.14
N ARG A 266 0.66 13.78 -27.53
CA ARG A 266 -0.78 14.10 -27.51
C ARG A 266 -1.33 14.27 -28.91
N ASP A 267 -0.62 14.98 -29.78
CA ASP A 267 -1.01 15.16 -31.18
C ASP A 267 -1.09 13.81 -31.91
N ALA A 268 -0.12 12.92 -31.70
CA ALA A 268 -0.08 11.60 -32.30
C ALA A 268 -1.23 10.70 -31.81
N VAL A 269 -1.52 10.73 -30.51
CA VAL A 269 -2.64 10.00 -29.90
C VAL A 269 -3.98 10.48 -30.46
N GLN A 270 -4.22 11.79 -30.50
CA GLN A 270 -5.46 12.35 -31.03
C GLN A 270 -5.65 12.06 -32.52
N THR A 271 -4.60 12.22 -33.33
CA THR A 271 -4.62 11.93 -34.78
C THR A 271 -4.90 10.46 -35.07
N THR A 272 -4.49 9.57 -34.16
CA THR A 272 -4.68 8.13 -34.32
C THR A 272 -6.07 7.65 -33.94
N TYR A 273 -6.61 8.13 -32.81
CA TYR A 273 -7.82 7.57 -32.22
C TYR A 273 -9.10 8.33 -32.54
N LEU A 274 -9.08 9.67 -32.64
CA LEU A 274 -10.29 10.45 -32.94
C LEU A 274 -10.98 10.04 -34.26
N PRO A 275 -10.26 9.73 -35.36
CA PRO A 275 -10.92 9.29 -36.59
C PRO A 275 -11.71 7.98 -36.46
N GLN A 276 -11.35 7.10 -35.52
CA GLN A 276 -12.01 5.81 -35.32
C GLN A 276 -13.46 5.97 -34.80
N LEU A 277 -13.83 7.15 -34.31
CA LEU A 277 -15.19 7.45 -33.88
C LEU A 277 -16.19 7.39 -35.06
N ALA A 278 -15.71 7.55 -36.30
CA ALA A 278 -16.56 7.41 -37.48
C ALA A 278 -17.06 5.97 -37.69
N ASP A 279 -16.26 4.98 -37.26
CA ASP A 279 -16.50 3.56 -37.53
C ASP A 279 -17.08 2.82 -36.32
N HIS A 280 -16.82 3.28 -35.09
CA HIS A 280 -17.29 2.65 -33.85
C HIS A 280 -18.31 3.51 -33.09
N TYR A 281 -18.97 2.94 -32.08
CA TYR A 281 -19.99 3.66 -31.30
C TYR A 281 -19.88 3.46 -29.79
N ARG A 282 -20.49 4.36 -29.00
CA ARG A 282 -20.64 4.15 -27.55
C ARG A 282 -21.74 3.12 -27.25
N ALA A 283 -21.61 2.41 -26.13
CA ALA A 283 -22.52 1.35 -25.71
C ALA A 283 -24.01 1.78 -25.72
N ARG A 284 -24.29 3.03 -25.36
CA ARG A 284 -25.65 3.60 -25.34
C ARG A 284 -26.42 3.55 -26.67
N ARG A 285 -25.74 3.31 -27.80
CA ARG A 285 -26.39 3.13 -29.11
C ARG A 285 -27.21 1.83 -29.19
N ILE A 286 -26.76 0.79 -28.49
CA ILE A 286 -27.34 -0.56 -28.57
C ILE A 286 -27.81 -1.12 -27.23
N ALA A 287 -27.38 -0.50 -26.12
CA ALA A 287 -27.62 -0.97 -24.77
C ALA A 287 -28.12 0.16 -23.87
N GLN A 288 -28.90 -0.17 -22.85
CA GLN A 288 -29.35 0.80 -21.87
C GLN A 288 -28.29 1.00 -20.78
N PRO A 289 -27.93 2.25 -20.42
CA PRO A 289 -27.06 2.50 -19.28
C PRO A 289 -27.78 2.04 -18.00
N LEU A 290 -27.21 1.08 -17.29
CA LEU A 290 -27.83 0.48 -16.12
C LEU A 290 -27.22 1.03 -14.83
N LEU A 291 -25.92 0.78 -14.60
CA LEU A 291 -25.20 1.31 -13.43
C LEU A 291 -24.24 2.39 -13.90
N THR A 292 -24.47 3.61 -13.41
CA THR A 292 -23.63 4.78 -13.70
C THR A 292 -23.54 5.67 -12.48
N GLN A 293 -22.58 6.60 -12.45
CA GLN A 293 -22.48 7.57 -11.35
C GLN A 293 -23.81 8.28 -11.06
N LYS A 294 -24.59 8.59 -12.12
CA LYS A 294 -25.90 9.25 -11.99
C LYS A 294 -27.00 8.33 -11.43
N ARG A 295 -26.99 7.04 -11.75
CA ARG A 295 -28.07 6.09 -11.36
C ARG A 295 -27.78 5.35 -10.06
N SER A 296 -26.49 5.10 -9.80
CA SER A 296 -26.05 4.16 -8.76
C SER A 296 -25.01 4.76 -7.80
N GLU A 297 -24.49 5.95 -8.08
CA GLU A 297 -23.34 6.59 -7.41
C GLU A 297 -22.02 5.79 -7.56
N GLY A 298 -20.88 6.46 -7.40
CA GLY A 298 -19.57 5.85 -7.62
C GLY A 298 -19.14 5.87 -9.09
N THR A 299 -17.88 5.56 -9.36
CA THR A 299 -17.25 5.53 -10.68
C THR A 299 -16.82 4.13 -11.09
N LEU A 300 -16.66 3.19 -10.14
CA LEU A 300 -16.38 1.79 -10.44
C LEU A 300 -17.65 0.95 -10.27
N HIS A 301 -18.10 0.31 -11.35
CA HIS A 301 -19.17 -0.70 -11.34
C HIS A 301 -18.64 -1.99 -11.99
N LEU A 302 -18.09 -2.87 -11.16
CA LEU A 302 -17.28 -4.01 -11.62
C LEU A 302 -17.99 -5.35 -11.41
N ALA A 303 -17.60 -6.33 -12.24
CA ALA A 303 -18.06 -7.72 -12.21
C ALA A 303 -19.58 -7.86 -11.99
N PRO A 304 -20.41 -7.30 -12.90
CA PRO A 304 -21.86 -7.40 -12.78
C PRO A 304 -22.31 -8.86 -12.78
N ALA A 305 -23.28 -9.20 -11.92
CA ALA A 305 -23.94 -10.49 -11.89
C ALA A 305 -25.45 -10.30 -11.81
N LEU A 306 -26.19 -10.75 -12.82
CA LEU A 306 -27.65 -10.67 -12.87
C LEU A 306 -28.28 -11.83 -12.08
N THR A 307 -29.43 -11.57 -11.45
CA THR A 307 -30.31 -12.64 -10.98
C THR A 307 -30.82 -13.47 -12.16
N PRO A 308 -31.20 -14.75 -11.95
CA PRO A 308 -31.70 -15.61 -13.02
C PRO A 308 -32.87 -14.98 -13.82
N ASP A 309 -33.76 -14.26 -13.14
CA ASP A 309 -34.90 -13.55 -13.72
C ASP A 309 -34.54 -12.19 -14.36
N GLY A 310 -33.28 -11.73 -14.26
CA GLY A 310 -32.79 -10.48 -14.81
C GLY A 310 -33.33 -9.20 -14.16
N ARG A 311 -33.97 -9.29 -12.98
CA ARG A 311 -34.58 -8.14 -12.27
C ARG A 311 -33.65 -7.41 -11.32
N GLN A 312 -32.63 -8.09 -10.79
CA GLN A 312 -31.65 -7.49 -9.88
C GLN A 312 -30.24 -7.77 -10.36
N ILE A 313 -29.30 -6.93 -9.93
CA ILE A 313 -27.89 -7.02 -10.30
C ILE A 313 -27.01 -6.79 -9.08
N ALA A 314 -26.09 -7.72 -8.83
CA ALA A 314 -25.02 -7.56 -7.87
C ALA A 314 -23.77 -7.04 -8.56
N TYR A 315 -23.02 -6.16 -7.91
CA TYR A 315 -21.80 -5.56 -8.48
C TYR A 315 -20.89 -5.02 -7.39
N PHE A 316 -19.60 -4.91 -7.69
CA PHE A 316 -18.63 -4.26 -6.82
C PHE A 316 -18.52 -2.77 -7.14
N SER A 317 -18.47 -1.93 -6.10
CA SER A 317 -18.30 -0.49 -6.26
C SER A 317 -17.72 0.16 -5.02
N GLU A 318 -16.98 1.24 -5.21
CA GLU A 318 -16.54 2.11 -4.13
C GLU A 318 -17.61 3.08 -3.66
N LYS A 319 -18.76 3.20 -4.35
CA LYS A 319 -19.97 4.00 -4.01
C LYS A 319 -19.82 4.89 -2.77
N ASN A 320 -19.49 6.18 -2.92
CA ASN A 320 -19.39 7.17 -1.83
C ASN A 320 -18.54 6.76 -0.59
N SER A 321 -17.84 5.64 -0.69
CA SER A 321 -16.89 5.04 0.24
C SER A 321 -15.50 5.17 -0.39
N PHE A 322 -14.46 4.98 0.43
CA PHE A 322 -13.09 4.92 -0.07
C PHE A 322 -12.70 3.50 -0.49
N PHE A 323 -13.64 2.57 -0.50
CA PHE A 323 -13.37 1.14 -0.64
C PHE A 323 -14.46 0.43 -1.40
N VAL A 324 -14.05 -0.59 -2.13
CA VAL A 324 -14.92 -1.47 -2.90
C VAL A 324 -15.68 -2.41 -1.96
N ASP A 325 -17.00 -2.26 -1.98
CA ASP A 325 -18.00 -3.08 -1.28
C ASP A 325 -18.88 -3.81 -2.32
N LEU A 326 -19.66 -4.80 -1.88
CA LEU A 326 -20.62 -5.50 -2.74
C LEU A 326 -22.02 -4.86 -2.59
N TYR A 327 -22.63 -4.45 -3.69
CA TYR A 327 -23.94 -3.83 -3.75
C TYR A 327 -24.94 -4.64 -4.56
N LEU A 328 -26.22 -4.42 -4.28
CA LEU A 328 -27.34 -4.90 -5.07
C LEU A 328 -28.15 -3.72 -5.58
N ALA A 329 -28.45 -3.72 -6.87
CA ALA A 329 -29.30 -2.73 -7.53
C ALA A 329 -30.46 -3.39 -8.28
N ASP A 330 -31.48 -2.58 -8.53
CA ASP A 330 -32.55 -2.90 -9.46
C ASP A 330 -32.00 -2.89 -10.90
N ALA A 331 -32.17 -3.99 -11.62
CA ALA A 331 -31.56 -4.16 -12.94
C ALA A 331 -32.30 -3.40 -14.04
N GLU A 332 -33.44 -2.77 -13.79
CA GLU A 332 -34.16 -1.94 -14.78
C GLU A 332 -33.80 -0.45 -14.62
N THR A 333 -33.82 0.03 -13.38
CA THR A 333 -33.65 1.44 -13.05
C THR A 333 -32.20 1.80 -12.70
N GLY A 334 -31.38 0.84 -12.28
CA GLY A 334 -30.04 1.07 -11.75
C GLY A 334 -30.02 1.56 -10.30
N LYS A 335 -31.18 1.72 -9.66
CA LYS A 335 -31.27 2.20 -8.30
C LYS A 335 -30.66 1.21 -7.34
N VAL A 336 -29.70 1.66 -6.53
CA VAL A 336 -29.10 0.83 -5.47
C VAL A 336 -30.18 0.49 -4.44
N LEU A 337 -30.40 -0.81 -4.24
CA LEU A 337 -31.35 -1.34 -3.28
C LEU A 337 -30.69 -1.44 -1.90
N ARG A 338 -29.46 -1.96 -1.84
CA ARG A 338 -28.75 -2.25 -0.58
C ARG A 338 -27.27 -2.54 -0.79
N ARG A 339 -26.51 -2.53 0.31
CA ARG A 339 -25.13 -3.02 0.38
C ARG A 339 -25.12 -4.40 1.02
N LEU A 340 -24.65 -5.41 0.30
CA LEU A 340 -24.62 -6.81 0.75
C LEU A 340 -23.41 -7.13 1.64
N VAL A 341 -22.23 -6.57 1.35
CA VAL A 341 -21.01 -6.81 2.12
C VAL A 341 -20.26 -5.51 2.36
N LYS A 342 -19.73 -5.35 3.59
CA LYS A 342 -18.84 -4.26 3.98
C LYS A 342 -17.44 -4.82 4.24
N SER A 343 -16.50 -4.60 3.33
CA SER A 343 -15.17 -5.22 3.36
C SER A 343 -14.26 -4.60 4.44
N THR A 344 -14.12 -3.28 4.45
CA THR A 344 -12.94 -2.63 5.08
C THR A 344 -12.93 -2.43 6.57
N LEU A 345 -14.04 -2.72 7.25
CA LEU A 345 -14.13 -2.69 8.71
C LEU A 345 -14.31 -4.09 9.32
N SER A 346 -14.40 -5.14 8.49
CA SER A 346 -14.70 -6.50 8.91
C SER A 346 -13.52 -7.42 8.68
N SER A 347 -13.09 -8.14 9.73
CA SER A 347 -12.04 -9.16 9.58
C SER A 347 -12.51 -10.41 8.82
N ASN A 348 -13.81 -10.51 8.50
CA ASN A 348 -14.37 -11.62 7.73
C ASN A 348 -14.26 -11.40 6.21
N TYR A 349 -13.91 -10.19 5.78
CA TYR A 349 -13.83 -9.77 4.38
C TYR A 349 -12.59 -8.89 4.17
N GLU A 350 -11.40 -9.46 4.40
CA GLU A 350 -10.15 -8.71 4.27
C GLU A 350 -9.91 -8.25 2.81
N SER A 351 -10.40 -9.04 1.84
CA SER A 351 -10.41 -8.76 0.40
C SER A 351 -11.63 -9.49 -0.22
N LEU A 352 -12.23 -8.89 -1.26
CA LEU A 352 -13.38 -9.46 -1.99
C LEU A 352 -13.00 -10.03 -3.36
N ARG A 353 -11.71 -10.02 -3.71
CA ARG A 353 -11.22 -10.42 -5.04
C ARG A 353 -11.94 -9.65 -6.16
N PHE A 354 -12.27 -8.38 -5.93
CA PHE A 354 -13.10 -7.57 -6.83
C PHE A 354 -12.42 -7.25 -8.17
N ILE A 355 -11.09 -7.39 -8.23
CA ILE A 355 -10.32 -7.18 -9.47
C ILE A 355 -10.45 -8.39 -10.40
N ASN A 356 -10.38 -9.61 -9.88
CA ASN A 356 -10.22 -10.84 -10.67
C ASN A 356 -11.33 -11.89 -10.46
N SER A 357 -12.36 -11.58 -9.67
CA SER A 357 -13.49 -12.46 -9.39
C SER A 357 -14.82 -11.75 -9.62
N ALA A 358 -15.78 -12.51 -10.17
CA ALA A 358 -17.19 -12.20 -10.09
C ALA A 358 -17.86 -13.04 -8.99
N GLY A 359 -19.10 -12.71 -8.64
CA GLY A 359 -19.98 -13.59 -7.88
C GLY A 359 -21.07 -14.20 -8.77
N SER A 360 -21.82 -15.15 -8.23
CA SER A 360 -22.90 -15.82 -8.95
C SER A 360 -24.12 -16.04 -8.06
N PHE A 361 -25.30 -15.83 -8.63
CA PHE A 361 -26.57 -16.14 -7.97
C PHE A 361 -26.90 -17.63 -8.07
N SER A 362 -27.52 -18.17 -7.03
CA SER A 362 -28.18 -19.47 -7.12
C SER A 362 -29.33 -19.42 -8.12
N PRO A 363 -29.76 -20.57 -8.68
CA PRO A 363 -30.82 -20.62 -9.69
C PRO A 363 -32.16 -20.04 -9.25
N ASP A 364 -32.43 -20.00 -7.93
CA ASP A 364 -33.63 -19.37 -7.36
C ASP A 364 -33.46 -17.87 -7.04
N GLY A 365 -32.29 -17.29 -7.32
CA GLY A 365 -31.94 -15.89 -7.05
C GLY A 365 -31.80 -15.54 -5.56
N ARG A 366 -31.93 -16.50 -4.64
CA ARG A 366 -31.93 -16.24 -3.20
C ARG A 366 -30.52 -16.09 -2.62
N TYR A 367 -29.59 -16.93 -3.07
CA TYR A 367 -28.24 -16.97 -2.55
C TYR A 367 -27.26 -16.36 -3.55
N PHE A 368 -26.20 -15.73 -3.03
CA PHE A 368 -25.11 -15.19 -3.83
C PHE A 368 -23.78 -15.73 -3.33
N ALA A 369 -23.00 -16.34 -4.22
CA ALA A 369 -21.69 -16.90 -3.91
C ALA A 369 -20.57 -15.97 -4.37
N ILE A 370 -19.57 -15.76 -3.52
CA ILE A 370 -18.38 -14.95 -3.82
C ILE A 370 -17.11 -15.60 -3.24
N ALA A 371 -15.97 -15.29 -3.85
CA ALA A 371 -14.67 -15.49 -3.23
C ALA A 371 -14.37 -14.36 -2.25
N ALA A 372 -13.94 -14.66 -1.03
CA ALA A 372 -13.50 -13.64 -0.09
C ALA A 372 -12.37 -14.11 0.80
N LYS A 373 -11.36 -13.25 0.98
CA LYS A 373 -10.22 -13.52 1.85
C LYS A 373 -10.62 -13.42 3.32
N ARG A 374 -10.24 -14.43 4.08
CA ARG A 374 -10.27 -14.40 5.55
C ARG A 374 -9.03 -15.12 6.07
N LYS A 375 -8.22 -14.39 6.84
CA LYS A 375 -6.97 -14.91 7.40
C LYS A 375 -5.95 -15.33 6.34
N ASP A 376 -5.52 -16.59 6.33
CA ASP A 376 -4.51 -17.16 5.44
C ASP A 376 -5.00 -17.50 4.04
N ARG A 377 -6.32 -17.47 3.79
CA ARG A 377 -6.87 -18.07 2.57
C ARG A 377 -8.10 -17.33 2.05
N ASP A 378 -8.46 -17.70 0.83
CA ASP A 378 -9.75 -17.37 0.24
C ASP A 378 -10.77 -18.46 0.57
N ASP A 379 -11.92 -18.05 1.09
CA ASP A 379 -13.06 -18.93 1.36
C ASP A 379 -14.17 -18.65 0.33
N LEU A 380 -14.99 -19.66 0.04
CA LEU A 380 -16.23 -19.48 -0.72
C LEU A 380 -17.34 -19.05 0.25
N VAL A 381 -17.91 -17.87 0.03
CA VAL A 381 -18.92 -17.27 0.92
C VAL A 381 -20.27 -17.26 0.22
N ILE A 382 -21.30 -17.72 0.92
CA ILE A 382 -22.69 -17.72 0.44
C ILE A 382 -23.50 -16.76 1.31
N LEU A 383 -24.10 -15.77 0.65
CA LEU A 383 -24.94 -14.74 1.23
C LEU A 383 -26.41 -15.04 0.92
N ASP A 384 -27.32 -14.83 1.87
CA ASP A 384 -28.76 -14.75 1.59
C ASP A 384 -29.09 -13.30 1.23
N VAL A 385 -29.43 -13.07 -0.04
CA VAL A 385 -29.64 -11.73 -0.60
C VAL A 385 -30.92 -11.09 -0.10
N GLN A 386 -31.88 -11.87 0.41
CA GLN A 386 -33.11 -11.32 0.98
C GLN A 386 -32.89 -10.81 2.40
N LYS A 387 -32.05 -11.50 3.17
CA LYS A 387 -31.78 -11.22 4.59
C LYS A 387 -30.53 -10.37 4.85
N ASP A 388 -29.71 -10.15 3.84
CA ASP A 388 -28.45 -9.41 3.92
C ASP A 388 -27.47 -10.03 4.93
N GLU A 389 -27.40 -11.36 4.96
CA GLU A 389 -26.57 -12.11 5.91
C GLU A 389 -25.70 -13.19 5.24
N GLU A 390 -24.50 -13.40 5.78
CA GLU A 390 -23.67 -14.58 5.48
C GLU A 390 -24.34 -15.81 6.09
N VAL A 391 -24.86 -16.71 5.25
CA VAL A 391 -25.51 -17.95 5.71
C VAL A 391 -24.55 -19.14 5.73
N ARG A 392 -23.49 -19.09 4.94
CA ARG A 392 -22.47 -20.15 4.91
C ARG A 392 -21.14 -19.62 4.42
N ARG A 393 -20.08 -20.24 4.92
CA ARG A 393 -18.72 -20.08 4.43
C ARG A 393 -18.04 -21.43 4.36
N ILE A 394 -17.46 -21.73 3.19
CA ILE A 394 -16.86 -23.01 2.86
C ILE A 394 -15.35 -22.81 2.78
N PRO A 395 -14.58 -23.22 3.81
CA PRO A 395 -13.13 -23.17 3.76
C PRO A 395 -12.59 -24.28 2.88
N LEU A 396 -11.68 -23.93 1.97
CA LEU A 396 -11.09 -24.86 1.01
C LEU A 396 -9.57 -24.98 1.25
N PRO A 397 -8.97 -26.17 1.04
CA PRO A 397 -7.54 -26.41 1.23
C PRO A 397 -6.75 -26.00 -0.03
N LEU A 398 -6.90 -24.74 -0.45
CA LEU A 398 -6.26 -24.18 -1.66
C LEU A 398 -5.50 -22.90 -1.29
N ASN A 399 -4.49 -22.51 -2.09
CA ASN A 399 -3.75 -21.26 -1.89
C ASN A 399 -4.61 -20.01 -2.17
N GLY A 400 -5.65 -20.15 -2.99
CA GLY A 400 -6.60 -19.09 -3.34
C GLY A 400 -7.72 -19.61 -4.23
N LEU A 401 -8.72 -18.78 -4.49
CA LEU A 401 -9.80 -19.08 -5.45
C LEU A 401 -10.47 -17.82 -5.98
N THR A 402 -11.07 -17.92 -7.16
CA THR A 402 -11.83 -16.85 -7.82
C THR A 402 -13.00 -17.40 -8.65
N THR A 403 -13.93 -16.51 -8.97
CA THR A 403 -15.04 -16.67 -9.93
C THR A 403 -15.89 -17.93 -9.71
N PRO A 404 -16.63 -18.03 -8.58
CA PRO A 404 -17.60 -19.09 -8.41
C PRO A 404 -18.80 -18.96 -9.34
N SER A 405 -19.32 -20.09 -9.82
CA SER A 405 -20.54 -20.22 -10.63
C SER A 405 -21.41 -21.36 -10.10
N TRP A 406 -22.70 -21.10 -9.87
CA TRP A 406 -23.66 -22.11 -9.39
C TRP A 406 -24.03 -23.11 -10.47
N SER A 407 -24.23 -24.37 -10.08
CA SER A 407 -24.90 -25.35 -10.92
C SER A 407 -26.37 -24.98 -11.12
N PRO A 408 -26.98 -25.29 -12.29
CA PRO A 408 -28.40 -25.01 -12.56
C PRO A 408 -29.38 -25.67 -11.59
N ASP A 409 -28.95 -26.74 -10.90
CA ASP A 409 -29.76 -27.42 -9.88
C ASP A 409 -29.56 -26.85 -8.46
N GLY A 410 -28.67 -25.86 -8.28
CA GLY A 410 -28.41 -25.17 -7.02
C GLY A 410 -27.69 -26.01 -5.97
N LYS A 411 -27.08 -27.13 -6.35
CA LYS A 411 -26.41 -28.06 -5.41
C LYS A 411 -24.91 -27.91 -5.35
N GLN A 412 -24.28 -27.38 -6.39
CA GLN A 412 -22.84 -27.34 -6.55
C GLN A 412 -22.36 -25.97 -7.02
N LEU A 413 -21.08 -25.72 -6.80
CA LEU A 413 -20.37 -24.51 -7.23
C LEU A 413 -19.10 -24.95 -7.95
N VAL A 414 -18.90 -24.45 -9.17
CA VAL A 414 -17.60 -24.51 -9.87
C VAL A 414 -16.85 -23.21 -9.65
N PHE A 415 -15.53 -23.26 -9.55
CA PHE A 415 -14.68 -22.08 -9.38
C PHE A 415 -13.26 -22.34 -9.89
N THR A 416 -12.51 -21.27 -10.12
CA THR A 416 -11.06 -21.33 -10.36
C THR A 416 -10.35 -21.43 -9.01
N GLY A 417 -9.57 -22.48 -8.80
CA GLY A 417 -8.75 -22.68 -7.61
C GLY A 417 -7.26 -22.52 -7.92
N TYR A 418 -6.50 -22.00 -6.95
CA TYR A 418 -5.05 -21.85 -7.04
C TYR A 418 -4.37 -22.90 -6.16
N ASP A 419 -3.49 -23.70 -6.73
CA ASP A 419 -2.75 -24.75 -6.03
C ASP A 419 -1.31 -24.80 -6.54
N GLY A 420 -0.34 -24.45 -5.70
CA GLY A 420 1.09 -24.53 -6.06
C GLY A 420 1.54 -23.62 -7.22
N GLY A 421 0.85 -22.49 -7.42
CA GLY A 421 1.18 -21.50 -8.46
C GLY A 421 0.51 -21.74 -9.83
N VAL A 422 -0.35 -22.76 -9.95
CA VAL A 422 -1.19 -23.00 -11.14
C VAL A 422 -2.67 -22.81 -10.82
N THR A 423 -3.49 -22.63 -11.86
CA THR A 423 -4.94 -22.54 -11.74
C THR A 423 -5.62 -23.76 -12.34
N ASP A 424 -6.67 -24.21 -11.67
CA ASP A 424 -7.49 -25.34 -12.14
C ASP A 424 -8.96 -25.11 -11.82
N LEU A 425 -9.82 -25.86 -12.49
CA LEU A 425 -11.25 -25.90 -12.19
C LEU A 425 -11.52 -26.86 -11.04
N PHE A 426 -12.28 -26.40 -10.05
CA PHE A 426 -12.75 -27.21 -8.93
C PHE A 426 -14.26 -27.12 -8.82
N VAL A 427 -14.86 -28.20 -8.31
CA VAL A 427 -16.28 -28.27 -7.97
C VAL A 427 -16.42 -28.67 -6.50
N VAL A 428 -17.38 -28.05 -5.82
CA VAL A 428 -17.76 -28.40 -4.44
C VAL A 428 -19.28 -28.36 -4.30
N ASN A 429 -19.82 -29.20 -3.42
CA ASN A 429 -21.23 -29.05 -3.05
C ASN A 429 -21.44 -27.73 -2.30
N ALA A 430 -22.63 -27.14 -2.43
CA ALA A 430 -23.03 -25.93 -1.71
C ALA A 430 -23.02 -26.11 -0.19
N ASP A 431 -23.00 -27.36 0.30
CA ASP A 431 -22.83 -27.66 1.72
C ASP A 431 -21.37 -27.66 2.20
N GLY A 432 -20.40 -27.64 1.27
CA GLY A 432 -18.97 -27.71 1.50
C GLY A 432 -18.35 -29.10 1.38
N SER A 433 -19.15 -30.13 1.12
CA SER A 433 -18.67 -31.50 0.92
C SER A 433 -18.23 -31.77 -0.53
N LYS A 434 -17.52 -32.88 -0.73
CA LYS A 434 -17.12 -33.40 -2.06
C LYS A 434 -16.37 -32.39 -2.95
N LEU A 435 -15.38 -31.70 -2.38
CA LEU A 435 -14.42 -30.95 -3.19
C LEU A 435 -13.74 -31.91 -4.18
N HIS A 436 -13.78 -31.56 -5.46
CA HIS A 436 -13.22 -32.34 -6.55
C HIS A 436 -12.52 -31.42 -7.55
N ARG A 437 -11.31 -31.80 -7.97
CA ARG A 437 -10.51 -31.09 -8.97
C ARG A 437 -10.84 -31.67 -10.36
N LEU A 438 -11.24 -30.81 -11.29
CA LEU A 438 -11.64 -31.19 -12.65
C LEU A 438 -10.47 -31.17 -13.64
N THR A 439 -9.55 -30.22 -13.49
CA THR A 439 -8.36 -30.06 -14.33
C THR A 439 -7.09 -30.13 -13.50
N ASN A 440 -5.97 -30.57 -14.09
CA ASN A 440 -4.70 -30.76 -13.39
C ASN A 440 -3.53 -30.69 -14.36
N ASP A 441 -3.25 -29.49 -14.86
CA ASP A 441 -2.12 -29.22 -15.76
C ASP A 441 -1.61 -27.78 -15.58
N LYS A 442 -0.70 -27.33 -16.45
CA LYS A 442 -0.09 -25.98 -16.37
C LYS A 442 -0.89 -24.91 -17.11
N TYR A 443 -1.93 -25.28 -17.85
CA TYR A 443 -2.72 -24.32 -18.60
C TYR A 443 -3.52 -23.45 -17.63
N ALA A 444 -3.75 -22.20 -18.02
CA ALA A 444 -4.63 -21.33 -17.27
C ALA A 444 -6.08 -21.84 -17.39
N ASP A 445 -6.77 -21.97 -16.25
CA ASP A 445 -8.15 -22.46 -16.18
C ASP A 445 -9.04 -21.49 -15.41
N LEU A 446 -9.55 -20.49 -16.13
CA LEU A 446 -10.11 -19.29 -15.55
C LEU A 446 -11.61 -19.14 -15.84
N GLN A 447 -12.32 -18.48 -14.93
CA GLN A 447 -13.69 -17.95 -15.14
C GLN A 447 -14.70 -19.01 -15.62
N PRO A 448 -14.91 -20.10 -14.86
CA PRO A 448 -15.86 -21.14 -15.24
C PRO A 448 -17.31 -20.64 -15.19
N SER A 449 -18.13 -21.16 -16.08
CA SER A 449 -19.54 -20.82 -16.25
C SER A 449 -20.34 -22.08 -16.54
N TRP A 450 -21.24 -22.44 -15.63
CA TRP A 450 -22.04 -23.66 -15.74
C TRP A 450 -23.08 -23.53 -16.87
N GLY A 451 -23.12 -24.52 -17.76
CA GLY A 451 -24.11 -24.60 -18.81
C GLY A 451 -25.51 -24.91 -18.27
N PRO A 452 -26.58 -24.44 -18.93
CA PRO A 452 -27.96 -24.68 -18.48
C PRO A 452 -28.35 -26.17 -18.51
N ASP A 453 -27.58 -27.01 -19.19
CA ASP A 453 -27.75 -28.47 -19.22
C ASP A 453 -27.31 -29.17 -17.93
N GLY A 454 -26.59 -28.48 -17.04
CA GLY A 454 -26.02 -29.02 -15.82
C GLY A 454 -24.84 -29.97 -16.03
N LYS A 455 -24.40 -30.23 -17.27
CA LYS A 455 -23.39 -31.24 -17.63
C LYS A 455 -22.13 -30.63 -18.25
N THR A 456 -22.19 -29.39 -18.69
CA THR A 456 -21.10 -28.72 -19.39
C THR A 456 -20.67 -27.48 -18.62
N ILE A 457 -19.36 -27.21 -18.55
CA ILE A 457 -18.80 -25.98 -17.99
C ILE A 457 -18.00 -25.29 -19.08
N ALA A 458 -18.33 -24.04 -19.40
CA ALA A 458 -17.50 -23.20 -20.27
C ALA A 458 -16.46 -22.45 -19.43
N PHE A 459 -15.23 -22.32 -19.91
CA PHE A 459 -14.17 -21.62 -19.20
C PHE A 459 -13.13 -21.03 -20.16
N ALA A 460 -12.33 -20.09 -19.68
CA ALA A 460 -11.24 -19.48 -20.43
C ALA A 460 -9.93 -20.23 -20.18
N THR A 461 -9.18 -20.53 -21.24
CA THR A 461 -7.93 -21.29 -21.15
C THR A 461 -6.95 -20.95 -22.27
N ASP A 462 -5.64 -21.05 -21.99
CA ASP A 462 -4.58 -20.89 -22.99
C ASP A 462 -4.22 -22.20 -23.70
N ARG A 463 -4.98 -23.29 -23.51
CA ARG A 463 -4.82 -24.54 -24.29
C ARG A 463 -4.88 -24.28 -25.79
N GLY A 464 -3.86 -24.74 -26.52
CA GLY A 464 -3.80 -24.67 -27.97
C GLY A 464 -2.37 -24.71 -28.51
N PRO A 465 -2.21 -24.69 -29.85
CA PRO A 465 -0.92 -24.94 -30.51
C PRO A 465 0.13 -23.85 -30.30
N ALA A 466 -0.27 -22.65 -29.86
CA ALA A 466 0.63 -21.53 -29.58
C ALA A 466 1.23 -21.56 -28.16
N THR A 467 0.73 -22.45 -27.29
CA THR A 467 1.21 -22.60 -25.91
C THR A 467 2.14 -23.80 -25.83
N ASP A 468 3.39 -23.56 -25.41
CA ASP A 468 4.43 -24.56 -25.24
C ASP A 468 5.20 -24.27 -23.94
N PHE A 469 5.10 -25.19 -22.98
CA PHE A 469 5.72 -25.06 -21.66
C PHE A 469 7.20 -25.45 -21.65
N ASP A 470 7.71 -26.12 -22.69
CA ASP A 470 9.14 -26.44 -22.80
C ASP A 470 9.94 -25.19 -23.15
N THR A 471 9.39 -24.35 -24.04
CA THR A 471 9.90 -23.03 -24.45
C THR A 471 9.34 -21.87 -23.63
N LEU A 472 8.37 -22.13 -22.73
CA LEU A 472 7.64 -21.12 -21.94
C LEU A 472 7.07 -20.00 -22.82
N THR A 473 6.43 -20.40 -23.91
CA THR A 473 5.68 -19.52 -24.81
C THR A 473 4.19 -19.75 -24.60
N PHE A 474 3.43 -18.67 -24.46
CA PHE A 474 2.02 -18.76 -24.09
C PHE A 474 1.15 -18.20 -25.20
N GLY A 475 0.14 -18.98 -25.60
CA GLY A 475 -0.85 -18.56 -26.57
C GLY A 475 -1.90 -17.62 -25.96
N ASN A 476 -2.79 -17.14 -26.81
CA ASN A 476 -3.94 -16.36 -26.38
C ASN A 476 -4.93 -17.21 -25.56
N LEU A 477 -5.72 -16.56 -24.71
CA LEU A 477 -6.86 -17.19 -24.05
C LEU A 477 -7.95 -17.54 -25.07
N ARG A 478 -8.47 -18.75 -24.96
CA ARG A 478 -9.53 -19.38 -25.76
C ARG A 478 -10.69 -19.77 -24.85
N ILE A 479 -11.86 -20.02 -25.42
CA ILE A 479 -12.97 -20.63 -24.67
C ILE A 479 -12.98 -22.13 -24.92
N ALA A 480 -13.06 -22.91 -23.85
CA ALA A 480 -13.18 -24.36 -23.88
C ALA A 480 -14.40 -24.84 -23.08
N LEU A 481 -14.84 -26.06 -23.38
CA LEU A 481 -15.90 -26.76 -22.68
C LEU A 481 -15.32 -27.94 -21.92
N PHE A 482 -15.65 -28.07 -20.64
CA PHE A 482 -15.42 -29.27 -19.84
C PHE A 482 -16.72 -30.07 -19.77
N HIS A 483 -16.66 -31.33 -20.22
CA HIS A 483 -17.79 -32.26 -20.19
C HIS A 483 -17.74 -33.13 -18.92
N LEU A 484 -18.63 -32.86 -17.95
CA LEU A 484 -18.62 -33.52 -16.63
C LEU A 484 -18.85 -35.03 -16.68
N ASP A 485 -19.59 -35.52 -17.68
CA ASP A 485 -19.90 -36.93 -17.87
C ASP A 485 -18.72 -37.74 -18.42
N LYS A 486 -17.85 -37.10 -19.22
CA LYS A 486 -16.71 -37.74 -19.88
C LYS A 486 -15.36 -37.39 -19.23
N GLY A 487 -15.27 -36.27 -18.53
CA GLY A 487 -14.02 -35.71 -18.04
C GLY A 487 -13.12 -35.20 -19.17
N THR A 488 -13.69 -34.75 -20.29
CA THR A 488 -12.94 -34.28 -21.47
C THR A 488 -13.07 -32.77 -21.67
N ILE A 489 -12.03 -32.18 -22.26
CA ILE A 489 -11.97 -30.75 -22.60
C ILE A 489 -12.00 -30.59 -24.12
N ASP A 490 -12.93 -29.77 -24.62
CA ASP A 490 -13.05 -29.41 -26.02
C ASP A 490 -12.88 -27.89 -26.21
N VAL A 491 -11.79 -27.47 -26.88
CA VAL A 491 -11.56 -26.06 -27.21
C VAL A 491 -12.48 -25.66 -28.37
N LEU A 492 -13.24 -24.59 -28.20
CA LEU A 492 -14.15 -24.11 -29.25
C LEU A 492 -13.38 -23.65 -30.48
N GLY A 493 -13.96 -23.89 -31.66
CA GLY A 493 -13.40 -23.42 -32.93
C GLY A 493 -13.35 -21.89 -33.03
N HIS A 494 -12.45 -21.38 -33.88
CA HIS A 494 -12.30 -19.94 -34.17
C HIS A 494 -11.87 -19.07 -32.97
N MET A 495 -11.12 -19.67 -32.04
CA MET A 495 -10.58 -19.00 -30.85
C MET A 495 -9.12 -18.55 -30.97
N ASP A 496 -8.53 -18.62 -32.17
CA ASP A 496 -7.08 -18.35 -32.37
C ASP A 496 -6.70 -16.87 -32.44
N GLN A 497 -7.67 -15.96 -32.25
CA GLN A 497 -7.47 -14.51 -32.35
C GLN A 497 -7.93 -13.80 -31.08
N GLY A 498 -7.13 -12.81 -30.66
CA GLY A 498 -7.38 -11.99 -29.47
C GLY A 498 -7.46 -12.80 -28.17
N LYS A 499 -7.63 -12.13 -27.04
CA LYS A 499 -8.07 -12.80 -25.81
C LYS A 499 -9.53 -13.23 -25.97
N ASN A 500 -9.91 -14.32 -25.34
CA ASN A 500 -11.30 -14.80 -25.27
C ASN A 500 -11.59 -15.22 -23.84
N ILE A 501 -12.40 -14.43 -23.15
CA ILE A 501 -12.60 -14.55 -21.71
C ILE A 501 -14.07 -14.40 -21.31
N ASN A 502 -14.34 -14.67 -20.04
CA ASN A 502 -15.61 -14.48 -19.35
C ASN A 502 -16.82 -15.07 -20.11
N PRO A 503 -16.84 -16.39 -20.35
CA PRO A 503 -17.96 -17.04 -21.05
C PRO A 503 -19.27 -16.94 -20.25
N ALA A 504 -20.37 -16.62 -20.92
CA ALA A 504 -21.71 -16.52 -20.33
C ALA A 504 -22.75 -17.19 -21.25
N TRP A 505 -23.48 -18.17 -20.70
CA TRP A 505 -24.45 -18.96 -21.46
C TRP A 505 -25.74 -18.20 -21.74
N ALA A 506 -26.30 -18.39 -22.94
CA ALA A 506 -27.69 -18.03 -23.20
C ALA A 506 -28.64 -18.96 -22.41
N PRO A 507 -29.83 -18.49 -21.99
CA PRO A 507 -30.82 -19.28 -21.25
C PRO A 507 -31.16 -20.65 -21.87
N ASP A 508 -31.17 -20.73 -23.20
CA ASP A 508 -31.52 -21.95 -23.93
C ASP A 508 -30.33 -22.89 -24.20
N GLY A 509 -29.11 -22.51 -23.82
CA GLY A 509 -27.88 -23.27 -24.05
C GLY A 509 -27.44 -23.37 -25.51
N ARG A 510 -28.11 -22.70 -26.45
CA ARG A 510 -27.78 -22.77 -27.89
C ARG A 510 -26.68 -21.82 -28.32
N SER A 511 -26.30 -20.88 -27.46
CA SER A 511 -25.24 -19.93 -27.74
C SER A 511 -24.49 -19.54 -26.46
N LEU A 512 -23.26 -19.08 -26.63
CA LEU A 512 -22.37 -18.64 -25.55
C LEU A 512 -21.80 -17.27 -25.89
N ALA A 513 -22.06 -16.26 -25.06
CA ALA A 513 -21.39 -14.97 -25.18
C ALA A 513 -20.02 -15.00 -24.48
N PHE A 514 -19.07 -14.24 -24.98
CA PHE A 514 -17.75 -14.07 -24.38
C PHE A 514 -17.17 -12.71 -24.79
N VAL A 515 -16.15 -12.25 -24.07
CA VAL A 515 -15.46 -10.99 -24.36
C VAL A 515 -14.18 -11.26 -25.12
N SER A 516 -13.97 -10.55 -26.22
CA SER A 516 -12.77 -10.67 -27.04
C SER A 516 -12.33 -9.35 -27.64
N ASP A 517 -11.02 -9.17 -27.76
CA ASP A 517 -10.39 -8.01 -28.39
C ASP A 517 -9.86 -8.33 -29.80
N ARG A 518 -10.33 -9.42 -30.42
CA ARG A 518 -9.90 -9.87 -31.76
C ARG A 518 -10.02 -8.82 -32.87
N SER A 519 -10.86 -7.79 -32.69
CA SER A 519 -10.98 -6.65 -33.62
C SER A 519 -10.03 -5.48 -33.31
N GLY A 520 -9.20 -5.57 -32.26
CA GLY A 520 -8.43 -4.46 -31.70
C GLY A 520 -9.17 -3.68 -30.62
N ILE A 521 -10.45 -3.97 -30.41
CA ILE A 521 -11.29 -3.38 -29.37
C ILE A 521 -12.02 -4.51 -28.63
N SER A 522 -11.96 -4.48 -27.29
CA SER A 522 -12.67 -5.45 -26.45
C SER A 522 -14.18 -5.33 -26.63
N ASN A 523 -14.80 -6.35 -27.21
CA ASN A 523 -16.21 -6.42 -27.59
C ASN A 523 -16.85 -7.73 -27.13
N ILE A 524 -18.19 -7.78 -27.15
CA ILE A 524 -18.94 -9.00 -26.89
C ILE A 524 -19.12 -9.77 -28.19
N PHE A 525 -18.74 -11.03 -28.16
CA PHE A 525 -18.91 -12.00 -29.22
C PHE A 525 -19.85 -13.12 -28.77
N LEU A 526 -20.46 -13.78 -29.74
CA LEU A 526 -21.38 -14.89 -29.55
C LEU A 526 -20.89 -16.09 -30.36
N TYR A 527 -20.65 -17.22 -29.70
CA TYR A 527 -20.50 -18.51 -30.34
C TYR A 527 -21.87 -19.17 -30.47
N ASP A 528 -22.26 -19.58 -31.68
CA ASP A 528 -23.51 -20.29 -31.94
C ASP A 528 -23.22 -21.78 -32.16
N PHE A 529 -23.79 -22.65 -31.33
CA PHE A 529 -23.56 -24.09 -31.42
C PHE A 529 -24.28 -24.75 -32.60
N GLY A 530 -25.28 -24.08 -33.20
CA GLY A 530 -26.04 -24.61 -34.33
C GLY A 530 -25.26 -24.59 -35.65
N ASP A 531 -24.42 -23.58 -35.84
CA ASP A 531 -23.59 -23.41 -37.04
C ASP A 531 -22.07 -23.41 -36.76
N ALA A 532 -21.68 -23.51 -35.49
CA ALA A 532 -20.29 -23.50 -35.01
C ALA A 532 -19.49 -22.24 -35.38
N ASN A 533 -20.14 -21.11 -35.63
CA ASN A 533 -19.51 -19.83 -35.96
C ASN A 533 -19.53 -18.83 -34.80
N ILE A 534 -18.68 -17.81 -34.94
CA ILE A 534 -18.60 -16.66 -34.03
C ILE A 534 -19.22 -15.42 -34.69
N TYR A 535 -19.92 -14.62 -33.90
CA TYR A 535 -20.57 -13.39 -34.31
C TYR A 535 -20.15 -12.25 -33.39
N GLN A 536 -19.77 -11.10 -33.95
CA GLN A 536 -19.53 -9.90 -33.17
C GLN A 536 -20.88 -9.22 -32.87
N LEU A 537 -21.25 -9.12 -31.59
CA LEU A 537 -22.51 -8.49 -31.18
C LEU A 537 -22.36 -6.98 -30.99
N THR A 538 -21.17 -6.53 -30.59
CA THR A 538 -20.90 -5.11 -30.30
C THR A 538 -19.69 -4.61 -31.07
N ASP A 539 -19.67 -3.30 -31.36
CA ASP A 539 -18.55 -2.62 -32.01
C ASP A 539 -18.30 -1.27 -31.34
N MET A 540 -17.80 -1.39 -30.11
CA MET A 540 -17.64 -0.28 -29.18
C MET A 540 -16.47 0.64 -29.57
N TYR A 541 -16.51 1.91 -29.15
CA TYR A 541 -15.39 2.84 -29.35
C TYR A 541 -14.26 2.63 -28.33
N THR A 542 -14.54 2.52 -27.03
CA THR A 542 -13.49 2.28 -26.01
C THR A 542 -13.26 0.79 -25.78
N GLY A 543 -14.13 0.11 -25.03
CA GLY A 543 -14.07 -1.34 -24.80
C GLY A 543 -14.91 -1.86 -23.63
N VAL A 544 -15.38 -3.10 -23.76
CA VAL A 544 -15.99 -3.90 -22.68
C VAL A 544 -14.87 -4.49 -21.82
N SER A 545 -14.72 -4.03 -20.58
CA SER A 545 -13.60 -4.42 -19.71
C SER A 545 -13.89 -4.15 -18.23
N GLY A 546 -13.19 -4.87 -17.34
CA GLY A 546 -12.97 -4.45 -15.95
C GLY A 546 -11.60 -3.76 -15.78
N ILE A 547 -11.09 -3.72 -14.54
CA ILE A 547 -9.82 -3.06 -14.18
C ILE A 547 -8.65 -3.61 -15.00
N THR A 548 -8.52 -4.94 -15.06
CA THR A 548 -7.48 -5.64 -15.83
C THR A 548 -8.04 -6.24 -17.11
N PRO A 549 -7.19 -6.59 -18.09
CA PRO A 549 -7.62 -7.27 -19.31
C PRO A 549 -8.38 -8.57 -19.06
N TYR A 550 -8.19 -9.21 -17.91
CA TYR A 550 -8.81 -10.49 -17.52
C TYR A 550 -9.87 -10.35 -16.43
N SER A 551 -10.23 -9.13 -16.03
CA SER A 551 -11.28 -8.92 -15.02
C SER A 551 -12.65 -9.35 -15.55
N PRO A 552 -13.45 -10.12 -14.78
CA PRO A 552 -14.83 -10.40 -15.14
C PRO A 552 -15.65 -9.12 -15.33
N CYS A 553 -16.37 -9.04 -16.45
CA CYS A 553 -17.11 -7.87 -16.87
C CYS A 553 -18.44 -8.20 -17.57
N LEU A 554 -18.83 -9.48 -17.67
CA LEU A 554 -20.00 -9.94 -18.41
C LEU A 554 -20.89 -10.87 -17.56
N SER A 555 -22.20 -10.67 -17.64
CA SER A 555 -23.22 -11.57 -17.08
C SER A 555 -24.42 -11.71 -18.00
N TRP A 556 -24.97 -12.91 -18.12
CA TRP A 556 -26.22 -13.21 -18.82
C TRP A 556 -27.16 -13.90 -17.85
N ALA A 557 -28.37 -13.37 -17.69
CA ALA A 557 -29.40 -13.99 -16.85
C ALA A 557 -29.78 -15.38 -17.40
N HIS A 558 -30.01 -16.35 -16.51
CA HIS A 558 -30.24 -17.75 -16.91
C HIS A 558 -31.70 -18.06 -17.29
N GLU A 559 -32.68 -17.26 -16.87
CA GLU A 559 -34.10 -17.42 -17.22
C GLU A 559 -34.57 -16.30 -18.16
N ALA A 560 -34.08 -15.07 -17.95
CA ALA A 560 -34.35 -13.94 -18.82
C ALA A 560 -33.30 -13.84 -19.93
N ASP A 561 -33.72 -13.52 -21.16
CA ASP A 561 -32.79 -13.24 -22.25
C ASP A 561 -32.22 -11.82 -22.14
N ARG A 562 -31.51 -11.56 -21.02
CA ARG A 562 -30.96 -10.25 -20.66
C ARG A 562 -29.49 -10.38 -20.29
N LEU A 563 -28.67 -9.54 -20.91
CA LEU A 563 -27.22 -9.52 -20.74
C LEU A 563 -26.77 -8.16 -20.21
N ALA A 564 -25.87 -8.16 -19.22
CA ALA A 564 -25.26 -6.98 -18.65
C ALA A 564 -23.74 -7.04 -18.76
N PHE A 565 -23.08 -5.90 -19.00
CA PHE A 565 -21.64 -5.83 -19.15
C PHE A 565 -21.05 -4.50 -18.68
N ALA A 566 -19.82 -4.53 -18.17
CA ALA A 566 -19.06 -3.34 -17.82
C ALA A 566 -18.36 -2.75 -19.07
N TYR A 567 -18.46 -1.44 -19.23
CA TYR A 567 -17.97 -0.64 -20.33
C TYR A 567 -17.23 0.57 -19.77
N TYR A 568 -16.01 0.78 -20.24
CA TYR A 568 -15.17 1.89 -19.79
C TYR A 568 -15.47 3.14 -20.61
N GLU A 569 -15.94 4.21 -19.99
CA GLU A 569 -16.11 5.52 -20.65
C GLU A 569 -16.11 6.65 -19.63
N GLU A 570 -15.69 7.85 -20.04
CA GLU A 570 -15.72 9.05 -19.20
C GLU A 570 -14.88 8.89 -17.91
N ASP A 571 -13.76 8.15 -17.97
CA ASP A 571 -12.94 7.76 -16.80
C ASP A 571 -13.70 6.92 -15.75
N GLU A 572 -14.81 6.27 -16.15
CA GLU A 572 -15.65 5.44 -15.29
C GLU A 572 -15.82 4.02 -15.86
N TYR A 573 -16.04 3.05 -14.97
CA TYR A 573 -16.51 1.71 -15.34
C TYR A 573 -18.03 1.67 -15.14
N ASN A 574 -18.77 1.81 -16.23
CA ASN A 574 -20.23 1.83 -16.26
C ASN A 574 -20.80 0.47 -16.68
N VAL A 575 -21.95 0.06 -16.15
CA VAL A 575 -22.62 -1.19 -16.58
C VAL A 575 -23.79 -0.87 -17.48
N TYR A 576 -23.84 -1.56 -18.62
CA TYR A 576 -24.90 -1.49 -19.61
C TYR A 576 -25.66 -2.81 -19.70
N ALA A 577 -26.94 -2.75 -20.08
CA ALA A 577 -27.78 -3.93 -20.26
C ALA A 577 -28.46 -3.96 -21.63
N VAL A 578 -28.58 -5.16 -22.20
CA VAL A 578 -29.25 -5.44 -23.48
C VAL A 578 -30.25 -6.56 -23.26
N ASP A 579 -31.50 -6.31 -23.62
CA ASP A 579 -32.52 -7.34 -23.72
C ASP A 579 -32.48 -7.98 -25.12
N ASN A 580 -32.64 -9.30 -25.17
CA ASN A 580 -32.49 -10.12 -26.38
C ASN A 580 -31.17 -9.80 -27.14
N PRO A 581 -30.00 -10.00 -26.52
CA PRO A 581 -28.70 -9.69 -27.13
C PRO A 581 -28.46 -10.44 -28.45
N ARG A 582 -29.09 -11.60 -28.64
CA ARG A 582 -29.01 -12.39 -29.88
C ARG A 582 -29.62 -11.67 -31.09
N SER A 583 -30.50 -10.69 -30.88
CA SER A 583 -31.02 -9.84 -31.96
C SER A 583 -29.94 -8.97 -32.63
N LEU A 584 -28.79 -8.80 -31.97
CA LEU A 584 -27.60 -8.13 -32.52
C LEU A 584 -26.81 -9.03 -33.47
N LYS A 585 -27.07 -10.34 -33.50
CA LYS A 585 -26.44 -11.28 -34.45
C LYS A 585 -26.69 -10.81 -35.89
N ARG A 586 -25.61 -10.75 -36.68
CA ARG A 586 -25.64 -10.41 -38.12
C ARG A 586 -25.01 -11.54 -38.93
N LYS A 587 -23.91 -11.26 -39.63
CA LYS A 587 -23.12 -12.24 -40.37
C LYS A 587 -22.05 -12.87 -39.46
N PRO A 588 -21.56 -14.08 -39.78
CA PRO A 588 -20.37 -14.63 -39.13
C PRO A 588 -19.23 -13.61 -39.16
N TYR A 589 -18.46 -13.57 -38.08
CA TYR A 589 -17.35 -12.65 -37.94
C TYR A 589 -16.31 -12.87 -39.03
N GLN A 590 -15.83 -11.77 -39.59
CA GLN A 590 -14.72 -11.73 -40.53
C GLN A 590 -13.72 -10.73 -39.99
N ALA A 591 -12.44 -11.09 -40.01
CA ALA A 591 -11.38 -10.19 -39.56
C ALA A 591 -11.42 -8.86 -40.35
N PRO A 592 -11.25 -7.72 -39.67
CA PRO A 592 -11.23 -6.43 -40.35
C PRO A 592 -10.05 -6.35 -41.33
N ALA A 593 -10.25 -5.62 -42.44
CA ALA A 593 -9.21 -5.44 -43.46
C ALA A 593 -8.03 -4.57 -42.97
N VAL A 594 -8.27 -3.71 -41.97
CA VAL A 594 -7.26 -2.90 -41.31
C VAL A 594 -6.90 -3.58 -39.99
N PRO A 595 -5.62 -3.90 -39.73
CA PRO A 595 -5.20 -4.48 -38.48
C PRO A 595 -5.41 -3.50 -37.32
N PRO A 596 -5.51 -3.98 -36.07
CA PRO A 596 -5.55 -3.15 -34.87
C PRO A 596 -4.44 -2.11 -34.85
N VAL A 597 -4.72 -0.96 -34.24
CA VAL A 597 -3.71 0.08 -34.06
C VAL A 597 -2.72 -0.36 -33.00
N THR A 598 -1.51 -0.69 -33.46
CA THR A 598 -0.35 -0.99 -32.61
C THR A 598 0.72 0.10 -32.68
N SER A 599 0.46 1.20 -33.41
CA SER A 599 1.41 2.30 -33.62
C SER A 599 0.74 3.65 -33.75
N LEU A 600 1.31 4.66 -33.09
CA LEU A 600 0.83 6.05 -33.12
C LEU A 600 1.34 6.83 -34.34
N LEU A 601 2.42 6.36 -34.98
CA LEU A 601 3.05 7.02 -36.11
C LEU A 601 2.74 6.36 -37.47
N ALA A 602 1.88 5.35 -37.50
CA ALA A 602 1.56 4.60 -38.72
C ALA A 602 0.97 5.47 -39.84
N ALA A 603 0.09 6.42 -39.51
CA ALA A 603 -0.53 7.33 -40.48
C ALA A 603 0.49 8.30 -41.09
N GLU A 604 1.39 8.85 -40.27
CA GLU A 604 2.44 9.78 -40.68
C GLU A 604 3.46 9.08 -41.60
N ARG A 605 3.86 7.84 -41.24
CA ARG A 605 4.74 7.01 -42.08
C ARG A 605 4.10 6.65 -43.42
N ARG A 606 2.78 6.39 -43.47
CA ARG A 606 2.04 6.16 -44.73
C ARG A 606 2.00 7.42 -45.60
N ALA A 607 1.82 8.60 -44.99
CA ALA A 607 1.84 9.88 -45.71
C ALA A 607 3.22 10.20 -46.30
N LEU A 608 4.29 9.85 -45.59
CA LEU A 608 5.69 9.99 -46.05
C LEU A 608 6.09 8.96 -47.12
N ALA A 609 5.48 7.76 -47.12
CA ALA A 609 5.84 6.68 -48.03
C ALA A 609 5.31 6.85 -49.47
N GLY A 610 4.33 7.74 -49.71
CA GLY A 610 3.70 7.93 -51.02
C GLY A 610 2.99 6.67 -51.58
N PRO A 611 2.12 6.81 -52.59
CA PRO A 611 1.43 5.66 -53.17
C PRO A 611 2.39 4.90 -54.11
N THR A 612 3.04 3.86 -53.61
CA THR A 612 3.67 2.85 -54.48
C THR A 612 2.85 1.57 -54.47
N THR A 613 2.29 1.25 -55.64
CA THR A 613 1.77 -0.05 -55.99
C THR A 613 2.93 -1.03 -56.08
N VAL A 614 3.10 -1.91 -55.09
CA VAL A 614 3.87 -3.14 -55.28
C VAL A 614 3.08 -4.33 -54.75
N ALA A 615 2.80 -5.23 -55.68
CA ALA A 615 2.13 -6.49 -55.50
C ALA A 615 2.79 -7.36 -54.42
N ALA A 616 1.97 -8.21 -53.81
CA ALA A 616 2.39 -9.30 -52.95
C ALA A 616 3.53 -10.11 -53.59
N ALA A 617 4.72 -10.01 -53.02
CA ALA A 617 5.77 -10.99 -53.19
C ALA A 617 5.75 -11.89 -51.96
N ALA A 618 5.45 -13.17 -52.19
CA ALA A 618 5.47 -14.23 -51.22
C ALA A 618 6.76 -14.20 -50.40
N ALA A 619 6.62 -14.33 -49.07
CA ALA A 619 7.73 -14.59 -48.17
C ALA A 619 8.41 -15.89 -48.61
N ALA A 620 9.54 -15.77 -49.31
CA ALA A 620 10.43 -16.88 -49.54
C ALA A 620 11.00 -17.31 -48.19
N ALA A 621 10.83 -18.60 -47.90
CA ALA A 621 11.42 -19.26 -46.74
C ALA A 621 12.91 -18.91 -46.62
N ALA A 622 13.29 -18.36 -45.47
CA ALA A 622 14.69 -18.27 -45.09
C ALA A 622 15.28 -19.69 -44.99
N PRO A 623 16.50 -19.93 -45.48
CA PRO A 623 17.11 -21.25 -45.47
C PRO A 623 17.33 -21.72 -44.02
N ALA A 624 17.10 -23.01 -43.79
CA ALA A 624 17.56 -23.71 -42.61
C ALA A 624 19.09 -23.64 -42.56
N ASP A 625 19.63 -22.92 -41.58
CA ASP A 625 21.06 -22.87 -41.26
C ASP A 625 21.30 -23.58 -39.91
N PRO A 626 22.47 -24.18 -39.67
CA PRO A 626 22.56 -25.51 -39.10
C PRO A 626 23.03 -25.47 -37.64
N GLY A 627 22.23 -26.05 -36.75
CA GLY A 627 22.69 -26.52 -35.43
C GLY A 627 23.09 -25.46 -34.40
N PRO A 628 23.09 -25.82 -33.11
CA PRO A 628 23.25 -24.86 -32.03
C PRO A 628 24.72 -24.46 -31.90
N ARG A 629 25.04 -23.20 -32.14
CA ARG A 629 26.28 -22.62 -31.60
C ARG A 629 26.07 -22.40 -30.11
N ALA A 630 26.69 -23.26 -29.32
CA ALA A 630 26.80 -23.12 -27.87
C ALA A 630 27.33 -21.72 -27.55
N GLY A 631 26.46 -20.86 -27.00
CA GLY A 631 26.89 -19.61 -26.39
C GLY A 631 27.76 -19.95 -25.19
N THR A 632 29.07 -19.74 -25.31
CA THR A 632 29.97 -19.86 -24.16
C THR A 632 29.59 -18.78 -23.15
N SER A 633 29.11 -19.20 -21.96
CA SER A 633 28.88 -18.28 -20.83
C SER A 633 30.14 -17.45 -20.58
N VAL A 634 29.95 -16.14 -20.48
CA VAL A 634 31.00 -15.15 -20.23
C VAL A 634 31.67 -15.36 -18.86
N TYR A 635 30.98 -16.06 -17.95
CA TYR A 635 31.39 -16.34 -16.58
C TYR A 635 31.83 -17.80 -16.34
N ARG A 636 31.88 -18.66 -17.37
CA ARG A 636 32.43 -20.02 -17.25
C ARG A 636 33.83 -20.14 -17.85
N SER A 637 34.63 -20.99 -17.21
CA SER A 637 35.77 -21.64 -17.84
C SER A 637 35.45 -23.12 -18.01
N PRO A 638 36.21 -23.88 -18.84
CA PRO A 638 36.03 -25.33 -18.96
C PRO A 638 36.14 -26.11 -17.64
N THR A 639 36.63 -25.49 -16.56
CA THR A 639 36.83 -26.11 -15.25
C THR A 639 35.93 -25.55 -14.13
N GLY A 640 34.96 -24.68 -14.45
CA GLY A 640 33.97 -24.16 -13.49
C GLY A 640 33.69 -22.66 -13.59
N PHE A 641 32.94 -22.14 -12.62
CA PHE A 641 32.56 -20.73 -12.51
C PHE A 641 33.78 -19.82 -12.31
N ARG A 642 33.84 -18.70 -13.03
CA ARG A 642 34.82 -17.62 -12.82
C ARG A 642 34.48 -16.87 -11.53
N ALA A 643 35.49 -16.43 -10.78
CA ALA A 643 35.31 -15.67 -9.55
C ALA A 643 34.71 -14.28 -9.82
N SER A 644 33.81 -13.82 -8.95
CA SER A 644 33.20 -12.47 -9.01
C SER A 644 34.29 -11.41 -8.83
N GLY A 645 34.76 -10.83 -9.93
CA GLY A 645 35.83 -9.83 -9.93
C GLY A 645 36.64 -9.72 -11.23
N THR A 646 36.51 -10.65 -12.17
CA THR A 646 37.24 -10.60 -13.45
C THR A 646 36.35 -10.11 -14.60
N THR A 647 36.70 -8.98 -15.20
CA THR A 647 36.03 -8.39 -16.36
C THR A 647 36.17 -9.28 -17.61
N PRO A 648 35.12 -9.46 -18.42
CA PRO A 648 35.22 -10.19 -19.69
C PRO A 648 36.04 -9.44 -20.73
N GLN A 649 36.89 -10.14 -21.49
CA GLN A 649 37.50 -9.56 -22.68
C GLN A 649 36.49 -9.55 -23.83
N THR A 650 36.15 -8.35 -24.30
CA THR A 650 35.40 -8.09 -25.53
C THR A 650 36.32 -8.25 -26.73
N SER A 651 36.50 -9.47 -27.19
CA SER A 651 36.99 -9.73 -28.54
C SER A 651 36.18 -10.89 -29.12
N ASP A 652 35.12 -10.55 -29.87
CA ASP A 652 34.73 -11.23 -31.11
C ASP A 652 33.35 -10.75 -31.58
N SER A 653 33.35 -9.87 -32.60
CA SER A 653 32.50 -9.90 -33.80
C SER A 653 32.33 -8.49 -34.37
N GLY A 654 33.05 -8.19 -35.45
CA GLY A 654 33.04 -6.92 -36.18
C GLY A 654 31.85 -6.75 -37.13
N ALA A 655 30.64 -7.10 -36.72
CA ALA A 655 29.40 -6.77 -37.42
C ALA A 655 28.55 -5.88 -36.51
N ALA A 656 28.08 -4.73 -37.00
CA ALA A 656 27.11 -3.93 -36.26
C ALA A 656 25.88 -4.80 -35.98
N PRO A 657 25.47 -4.98 -34.71
CA PRO A 657 24.28 -5.75 -34.39
C PRO A 657 23.07 -5.13 -35.09
N ALA A 658 22.16 -5.97 -35.58
CA ALA A 658 20.90 -5.50 -36.15
C ALA A 658 20.15 -4.64 -35.11
N PRO A 659 19.41 -3.60 -35.54
CA PRO A 659 18.67 -2.73 -34.63
C PRO A 659 17.77 -3.56 -33.71
N ILE A 660 17.90 -3.36 -32.41
CA ILE A 660 17.14 -4.12 -31.41
C ILE A 660 15.77 -3.46 -31.26
N SER A 661 14.68 -4.19 -31.52
CA SER A 661 13.31 -3.73 -31.20
C SER A 661 12.74 -4.49 -29.99
N VAL A 662 12.00 -3.81 -29.12
CA VAL A 662 11.31 -4.40 -27.95
C VAL A 662 10.38 -5.52 -28.37
N LYS A 663 9.58 -5.32 -29.42
CA LYS A 663 8.67 -6.37 -29.92
C LYS A 663 9.41 -7.66 -30.26
N THR A 664 10.48 -7.56 -31.08
CA THR A 664 11.29 -8.73 -31.44
C THR A 664 11.97 -9.36 -30.23
N LEU A 665 12.37 -8.59 -29.21
CA LEU A 665 12.93 -9.13 -27.97
C LEU A 665 11.90 -9.93 -27.17
N ILE A 666 10.68 -9.42 -27.01
CA ILE A 666 9.59 -10.09 -26.29
C ILE A 666 9.18 -11.37 -27.05
N ASP A 667 9.04 -11.29 -28.37
CA ASP A 667 8.70 -12.44 -29.23
C ASP A 667 9.83 -13.48 -29.29
N SER A 668 11.08 -13.07 -29.02
CA SER A 668 12.21 -13.98 -29.05
C SER A 668 12.10 -15.02 -27.92
N SER A 669 12.36 -16.28 -28.27
CA SER A 669 12.54 -17.37 -27.33
C SER A 669 14.02 -17.75 -27.29
N PRO A 670 14.89 -16.95 -26.64
CA PRO A 670 16.27 -17.37 -26.43
C PRO A 670 16.28 -18.71 -25.70
N ALA A 671 17.32 -19.52 -25.95
CA ALA A 671 17.44 -20.82 -25.32
C ALA A 671 17.30 -20.68 -23.80
N LEU A 672 16.27 -21.32 -23.24
CA LEU A 672 16.04 -21.30 -21.81
C LEU A 672 17.18 -22.05 -21.11
N PRO A 673 17.64 -21.58 -19.94
CA PRO A 673 18.68 -22.26 -19.21
C PRO A 673 18.24 -23.68 -18.83
N ASP A 674 19.19 -24.62 -18.86
CA ASP A 674 18.97 -25.97 -18.39
C ASP A 674 18.86 -25.96 -16.85
N THR A 675 17.73 -26.45 -16.35
CA THR A 675 17.46 -26.54 -14.90
C THR A 675 18.47 -27.43 -14.15
N SER A 676 19.17 -28.34 -14.84
CA SER A 676 20.24 -29.15 -14.25
C SER A 676 21.43 -28.32 -13.78
N GLU A 677 21.58 -27.10 -14.32
CA GLU A 677 22.64 -26.16 -13.93
C GLU A 677 22.27 -25.34 -12.67
N PHE A 678 21.02 -25.39 -12.23
CA PHE A 678 20.57 -24.65 -11.06
C PHE A 678 21.07 -25.29 -9.77
N THR A 679 21.47 -24.46 -8.82
CA THR A 679 21.87 -24.92 -7.49
C THR A 679 20.75 -24.71 -6.49
N PHE A 680 20.38 -25.75 -5.76
CA PHE A 680 19.37 -25.68 -4.71
C PHE A 680 20.03 -25.51 -3.34
N LYS A 681 19.54 -24.56 -2.54
CA LYS A 681 20.04 -24.31 -1.18
C LYS A 681 18.89 -24.19 -0.19
N ALA A 682 19.15 -24.59 1.05
CA ALA A 682 18.28 -24.23 2.17
C ALA A 682 18.41 -22.73 2.47
N TYR A 683 17.31 -22.08 2.85
CA TYR A 683 17.36 -20.71 3.35
C TYR A 683 17.94 -20.68 4.77
N HIS A 684 18.85 -19.74 5.02
CA HIS A 684 19.36 -19.43 6.35
C HIS A 684 19.38 -17.92 6.54
N THR A 685 18.99 -17.46 7.72
CA THR A 685 18.97 -16.05 8.08
C THR A 685 20.35 -15.42 7.91
N ARG A 686 20.44 -14.40 7.06
CA ARG A 686 21.65 -13.60 6.84
C ARG A 686 21.27 -12.13 6.85
N PHE A 687 21.93 -11.35 7.71
CA PHE A 687 21.66 -9.92 7.82
C PHE A 687 22.40 -9.14 6.75
N SER A 688 21.68 -8.25 6.08
CA SER A 688 22.22 -7.23 5.19
C SER A 688 21.67 -5.85 5.59
N PRO A 689 22.41 -4.75 5.34
CA PRO A 689 21.92 -3.42 5.66
C PRO A 689 20.67 -3.05 4.86
N ASP A 690 19.63 -2.58 5.56
CA ASP A 690 18.45 -1.94 4.94
C ASP A 690 18.69 -0.44 4.75
N TYR A 691 19.23 0.18 5.81
CA TYR A 691 19.39 1.62 5.92
C TYR A 691 20.56 1.97 6.82
N VAL A 692 21.37 2.94 6.38
CA VAL A 692 22.43 3.54 7.17
C VAL A 692 22.25 5.05 7.09
N ALA A 693 21.84 5.65 8.22
CA ALA A 693 21.73 7.10 8.33
C ALA A 693 23.11 7.73 8.19
N ARG A 694 23.20 8.82 7.42
CA ARG A 694 24.44 9.59 7.29
C ARG A 694 24.92 10.01 8.69
N PRO A 695 26.16 9.68 9.08
CA PRO A 695 26.67 10.13 10.35
C PRO A 695 26.78 11.65 10.34
N THR A 696 26.23 12.29 11.37
CA THR A 696 26.43 13.72 11.61
C THR A 696 27.54 13.90 12.63
N ILE A 697 28.39 14.90 12.43
CA ILE A 697 29.34 15.36 13.43
C ILE A 697 29.36 16.88 13.41
N GLY A 698 29.26 17.48 14.57
CA GLY A 698 29.31 18.91 14.77
C GLY A 698 30.01 19.22 16.08
N TYR A 699 30.41 20.47 16.24
CA TYR A 699 30.90 20.98 17.50
C TYR A 699 30.07 22.19 17.85
N GLU A 700 29.45 22.17 19.03
CA GLU A 700 28.70 23.29 19.55
C GLU A 700 29.31 23.76 20.87
N ARG A 701 29.21 25.07 21.09
CA ARG A 701 29.51 25.70 22.36
C ARG A 701 28.25 26.39 22.84
N ASP A 702 27.55 25.75 23.76
CA ASP A 702 26.29 26.24 24.32
C ASP A 702 26.39 26.41 25.84
N ASN A 703 25.25 26.70 26.48
CA ASN A 703 25.15 26.86 27.93
C ASN A 703 25.29 25.53 28.70
N PHE A 704 25.30 24.38 28.03
CA PHE A 704 25.45 23.04 28.60
C PHE A 704 26.87 22.48 28.45
N GLY A 705 27.72 23.08 27.61
CA GLY A 705 29.15 22.82 27.59
C GLY A 705 29.84 23.09 26.25
N ARG A 706 31.08 22.60 26.16
CA ARG A 706 31.85 22.46 24.92
C ARG A 706 31.77 21.00 24.50
N GLY A 707 31.27 20.70 23.32
CA GLY A 707 31.02 19.31 22.96
C GLY A 707 31.00 19.04 21.48
N PHE A 708 31.53 17.88 21.09
CA PHE A 708 31.15 17.27 19.83
C PHE A 708 29.75 16.68 19.99
N PHE A 709 28.89 16.94 19.02
CA PHE A 709 27.64 16.25 18.89
C PHE A 709 27.61 15.50 17.57
N GLY A 710 26.87 14.40 17.51
CA GLY A 710 26.82 13.59 16.31
C GLY A 710 26.10 12.29 16.54
N GLY A 711 25.46 11.78 15.50
CA GLY A 711 24.71 10.54 15.60
C GLY A 711 24.56 9.82 14.27
N THR A 712 24.18 8.56 14.35
CA THR A 712 23.89 7.69 13.21
C THR A 712 22.91 6.60 13.64
N ALA A 713 22.31 5.94 12.65
CA ALA A 713 21.45 4.80 12.83
C ALA A 713 21.71 3.79 11.71
N ILE A 714 21.64 2.51 12.04
CA ILE A 714 21.85 1.37 11.15
C ILE A 714 20.69 0.40 11.39
N SER A 715 19.99 0.03 10.33
CA SER A 715 19.05 -1.09 10.31
C SER A 715 19.60 -2.19 9.43
N LEU A 716 19.65 -3.42 9.94
CA LEU A 716 20.02 -4.61 9.20
C LEU A 716 18.85 -5.58 9.25
N SER A 717 18.44 -6.18 8.13
CA SER A 717 17.47 -7.27 8.16
C SER A 717 17.87 -8.43 7.26
N ASP A 718 17.17 -9.55 7.36
CA ASP A 718 17.30 -10.64 6.39
C ASP A 718 16.52 -10.37 5.09
N ILE A 719 16.71 -11.21 4.08
CA ILE A 719 16.12 -10.96 2.75
C ILE A 719 14.59 -11.08 2.73
N LEU A 720 14.03 -11.84 3.68
CA LEU A 720 12.58 -11.98 3.85
C LEU A 720 11.98 -10.90 4.77
N GLY A 721 12.81 -10.10 5.47
CA GLY A 721 12.34 -9.10 6.45
C GLY A 721 11.78 -9.70 7.73
N ASN A 722 12.09 -10.97 8.02
CA ASN A 722 11.66 -11.70 9.21
C ASN A 722 12.48 -11.35 10.45
N HIS A 723 13.73 -10.92 10.27
CA HIS A 723 14.66 -10.63 11.35
C HIS A 723 15.31 -9.28 11.13
N THR A 724 15.18 -8.37 12.09
CA THR A 724 15.73 -7.01 11.99
C THR A 724 16.57 -6.67 13.21
N LEU A 725 17.75 -6.10 12.98
CA LEU A 725 18.62 -5.51 13.99
C LEU A 725 18.66 -3.99 13.77
N VAL A 726 18.35 -3.24 14.81
CA VAL A 726 18.37 -1.78 14.79
C VAL A 726 19.42 -1.30 15.77
N PHE A 727 20.34 -0.47 15.30
CA PHE A 727 21.30 0.27 16.10
C PHE A 727 21.11 1.75 15.84
N SER A 728 20.96 2.55 16.88
CA SER A 728 20.95 4.01 16.76
C SER A 728 21.77 4.58 17.89
N GLY A 729 22.48 5.67 17.63
CA GLY A 729 23.20 6.37 18.67
C GLY A 729 23.47 7.80 18.31
N ALA A 730 23.38 8.67 19.31
CA ALA A 730 23.77 10.06 19.21
C ALA A 730 24.51 10.46 20.49
N VAL A 731 25.54 11.29 20.33
CA VAL A 731 26.27 11.91 21.43
C VAL A 731 26.01 13.40 21.35
N ASN A 732 25.79 14.04 22.48
CA ASN A 732 25.79 15.49 22.59
C ASN A 732 26.67 15.87 23.80
N GLY A 733 27.95 16.18 23.55
CA GLY A 733 28.91 16.46 24.60
C GLY A 733 29.63 15.22 25.13
N ARG A 734 29.10 14.55 26.17
CA ARG A 734 29.79 13.47 26.89
C ARG A 734 29.32 12.08 26.47
N LEU A 735 30.23 11.12 26.38
CA LEU A 735 29.88 9.73 26.04
C LEU A 735 29.00 9.05 27.11
N SER A 736 29.11 9.47 28.39
CA SER A 736 28.23 9.02 29.47
C SER A 736 26.77 9.44 29.30
N GLU A 737 26.51 10.37 28.38
CA GLU A 737 25.22 10.94 28.03
C GLU A 737 24.84 10.58 26.59
N ALA A 738 25.49 9.58 26.00
CA ALA A 738 25.12 9.08 24.70
C ALA A 738 23.69 8.53 24.73
N GLN A 739 22.89 8.95 23.77
CA GLN A 739 21.67 8.27 23.36
C GLN A 739 22.07 7.02 22.59
N VAL A 740 21.58 5.86 23.01
CA VAL A 740 21.88 4.59 22.34
C VAL A 740 20.62 3.75 22.30
N LEU A 741 20.39 3.06 21.19
CA LEU A 741 19.38 2.03 21.02
C LEU A 741 20.01 0.84 20.30
N ALA A 742 19.83 -0.35 20.86
CA ALA A 742 20.12 -1.60 20.18
C ALA A 742 18.93 -2.53 20.36
N ALA A 743 18.32 -2.99 19.27
CA ALA A 743 17.15 -3.85 19.30
C ALA A 743 17.23 -4.95 18.25
N TYR A 744 16.77 -6.14 18.61
CA TYR A 744 16.50 -7.24 17.71
C TYR A 744 14.99 -7.47 17.64
N ILE A 745 14.47 -7.59 16.43
CA ILE A 745 13.05 -7.78 16.13
C ILE A 745 12.91 -9.06 15.33
N ASN A 746 12.02 -9.94 15.75
CA ASN A 746 11.66 -11.18 15.07
C ASN A 746 10.18 -11.14 14.69
N GLN A 747 9.94 -11.30 13.39
CA GLN A 747 8.64 -11.33 12.72
C GLN A 747 8.55 -12.56 11.81
N ALA A 748 9.30 -13.64 12.09
CA ALA A 748 9.28 -14.86 11.25
C ALA A 748 8.00 -15.68 11.42
N HIS A 749 7.27 -15.44 12.51
CA HIS A 749 6.06 -16.16 12.87
C HIS A 749 5.02 -15.18 13.41
N ARG A 750 3.78 -15.68 13.54
CA ARG A 750 2.65 -14.94 14.08
C ARG A 750 2.93 -14.19 15.39
N LEU A 751 3.70 -14.77 16.30
CA LEU A 751 4.16 -14.06 17.50
C LEU A 751 5.36 -13.20 17.12
N ASN A 752 5.10 -11.91 16.91
CA ASN A 752 6.16 -10.93 16.71
C ASN A 752 6.76 -10.57 18.06
N TRP A 753 8.06 -10.41 18.15
CA TRP A 753 8.71 -9.96 19.37
C TRP A 753 9.96 -9.15 19.11
N ALA A 754 10.26 -8.26 20.04
CA ALA A 754 11.43 -7.41 20.04
C ALA A 754 12.11 -7.48 21.40
N PHE A 755 13.43 -7.50 21.40
CA PHE A 755 14.25 -7.40 22.60
C PHE A 755 15.37 -6.41 22.35
N GLY A 756 15.65 -5.54 23.31
CA GLY A 756 16.67 -4.52 23.14
C GLY A 756 17.00 -3.79 24.41
N GLY A 757 17.88 -2.81 24.27
CA GLY A 757 18.18 -1.86 25.30
C GLY A 757 18.39 -0.46 24.75
N SER A 758 18.09 0.53 25.58
CA SER A 758 18.34 1.93 25.28
C SER A 758 18.99 2.67 26.44
N GLN A 759 19.62 3.80 26.12
CA GLN A 759 20.04 4.80 27.09
C GLN A 759 19.66 6.18 26.58
N ASP A 760 19.03 7.00 27.42
CA ASP A 760 18.57 8.33 27.05
C ASP A 760 18.80 9.33 28.19
N PRO A 761 19.50 10.47 27.94
CA PRO A 761 19.64 11.54 28.91
C PRO A 761 18.47 12.53 28.84
N LEU A 762 18.01 13.01 29.98
CA LEU A 762 17.05 14.11 30.13
C LEU A 762 17.64 15.19 31.04
N TYR A 763 17.38 16.45 30.69
CA TYR A 763 17.90 17.62 31.41
C TYR A 763 16.75 18.54 31.83
N PHE A 764 16.79 19.00 33.08
CA PHE A 764 15.83 19.95 33.66
C PHE A 764 16.57 21.12 34.28
N TYR A 765 16.23 22.34 33.87
CA TYR A 765 16.75 23.53 34.52
C TYR A 765 16.24 23.64 35.96
N GLN A 766 17.15 23.93 36.88
CA GLN A 766 16.83 24.23 38.26
C GLN A 766 17.03 25.74 38.51
N PRO A 767 16.37 26.32 39.53
CA PRO A 767 16.54 27.73 39.86
C PRO A 767 18.00 28.11 40.07
N THR A 768 18.44 29.19 39.45
CA THR A 768 19.77 29.75 39.64
C THR A 768 19.95 30.21 41.10
N LEU A 769 21.05 29.82 41.73
CA LEU A 769 21.38 30.24 43.09
C LEU A 769 22.27 31.48 43.06
N PHE A 770 21.98 32.43 43.94
CA PHE A 770 22.76 33.63 44.12
C PHE A 770 23.37 33.62 45.52
N GLN A 771 24.68 33.74 45.62
CA GLN A 771 25.40 33.77 46.89
C GLN A 771 26.37 34.96 46.91
N SER A 772 26.46 35.67 48.03
CA SER A 772 27.49 36.70 48.18
C SER A 772 28.87 36.05 48.13
N ASP A 773 29.80 36.63 47.37
CA ASP A 773 31.20 36.19 47.40
C ASP A 773 31.78 36.46 48.80
N PRO A 774 32.24 35.43 49.54
CA PRO A 774 32.77 35.59 50.89
C PRO A 774 34.03 36.46 50.95
N SER A 775 34.75 36.57 49.83
CA SER A 775 36.03 37.31 49.75
C SER A 775 35.84 38.79 49.40
N ASN A 776 34.70 39.16 48.78
CA ASN A 776 34.40 40.54 48.40
C ASN A 776 32.88 40.76 48.29
N ALA A 777 32.33 41.60 49.18
CA ALA A 777 30.89 41.89 49.23
C ALA A 777 30.33 42.56 47.95
N ASN A 778 31.19 43.17 47.11
CA ASN A 778 30.80 43.75 45.82
C ASN A 778 30.65 42.69 44.71
N ASN A 779 30.96 41.43 44.97
CA ASN A 779 30.78 40.34 44.03
C ASN A 779 29.61 39.43 44.45
N ILE A 780 29.09 38.69 43.48
CA ILE A 780 28.06 37.67 43.66
C ILE A 780 28.45 36.44 42.85
N ILE A 781 28.27 35.27 43.46
CA ILE A 781 28.42 33.97 42.82
C ILE A 781 27.05 33.56 42.33
N VAL A 782 26.90 33.47 41.01
CA VAL A 782 25.70 33.00 40.31
C VAL A 782 25.95 31.54 39.94
N THR A 783 25.23 30.62 40.59
CA THR A 783 25.34 29.18 40.29
C THR A 783 24.13 28.75 39.47
N GLN A 784 24.36 28.47 38.19
CA GLN A 784 23.38 27.80 37.35
C GLN A 784 23.37 26.31 37.66
N GLN A 785 22.17 25.72 37.68
CA GLN A 785 21.97 24.33 38.06
C GLN A 785 21.10 23.62 37.02
N THR A 786 21.55 22.45 36.58
CA THR A 786 20.80 21.58 35.68
C THR A 786 20.74 20.19 36.30
N GLU A 787 19.53 19.68 36.48
CA GLU A 787 19.30 18.32 36.93
C GLU A 787 19.29 17.38 35.72
N ARG A 788 20.07 16.31 35.79
CA ARG A 788 20.25 15.32 34.74
C ARG A 788 19.74 13.96 35.19
N PHE A 789 18.98 13.31 34.32
CA PHE A 789 18.60 11.91 34.45
C PHE A 789 19.18 11.14 33.28
N VAL A 790 19.89 10.05 33.56
CA VAL A 790 20.29 9.07 32.54
C VAL A 790 19.45 7.83 32.75
N ILE A 791 18.51 7.61 31.84
CA ILE A 791 17.63 6.44 31.83
C ILE A 791 18.33 5.35 31.04
N ARG A 792 18.41 4.15 31.59
CA ARG A 792 18.86 2.94 30.90
C ARG A 792 17.72 1.95 30.97
N ASP A 793 17.33 1.41 29.83
CA ASP A 793 16.21 0.49 29.74
C ASP A 793 16.64 -0.78 29.02
N VAL A 794 16.20 -1.92 29.54
CA VAL A 794 16.24 -3.20 28.82
C VAL A 794 14.80 -3.65 28.67
N PHE A 795 14.37 -3.86 27.43
CA PHE A 795 12.99 -4.17 27.14
C PHE A 795 12.84 -5.47 26.37
N ALA A 796 11.73 -6.15 26.64
CA ALA A 796 11.20 -7.23 25.83
C ALA A 796 9.74 -6.88 25.52
N GLN A 797 9.36 -6.93 24.25
CA GLN A 797 8.00 -6.68 23.80
C GLN A 797 7.58 -7.78 22.84
N SER A 798 6.33 -8.19 22.91
CA SER A 798 5.75 -9.19 22.04
C SER A 798 4.33 -8.81 21.66
N PHE A 799 3.97 -9.13 20.42
CA PHE A 799 2.72 -8.74 19.79
C PHE A 799 2.15 -9.99 19.13
N TYR A 800 0.95 -10.39 19.56
CA TYR A 800 0.22 -11.49 18.95
C TYR A 800 -1.04 -10.96 18.27
N PRO A 801 -1.03 -10.77 16.93
CA PRO A 801 -2.19 -10.36 16.18
C PRO A 801 -3.18 -11.52 15.96
N PHE A 802 -4.40 -11.35 16.45
CA PHE A 802 -5.51 -12.29 16.23
C PHE A 802 -6.12 -12.12 14.84
N SER A 803 -6.17 -10.88 14.37
CA SER A 803 -6.67 -10.47 13.06
C SER A 803 -5.98 -9.16 12.63
N ARG A 804 -6.32 -8.68 11.43
CA ARG A 804 -5.94 -7.36 10.93
C ARG A 804 -6.25 -6.21 11.89
N PHE A 805 -7.23 -6.36 12.77
CA PHE A 805 -7.67 -5.26 13.64
C PHE A 805 -7.36 -5.50 15.12
N THR A 806 -7.30 -6.74 15.59
CA THR A 806 -7.19 -7.05 17.03
C THR A 806 -5.89 -7.77 17.36
N ARG A 807 -5.19 -7.32 18.42
CA ARG A 807 -3.97 -7.95 18.93
C ARG A 807 -3.88 -7.89 20.46
N VAL A 808 -3.09 -8.79 21.04
CA VAL A 808 -2.58 -8.66 22.41
C VAL A 808 -1.10 -8.29 22.37
N GLU A 809 -0.69 -7.41 23.27
CA GLU A 809 0.70 -6.98 23.46
C GLU A 809 1.13 -7.39 24.87
N LEU A 810 2.31 -8.01 24.99
CA LEU A 810 2.94 -8.32 26.26
C LEU A 810 4.31 -7.68 26.25
N GLY A 811 4.66 -6.94 27.30
CA GLY A 811 5.97 -6.31 27.39
C GLY A 811 6.53 -6.33 28.79
N GLY A 812 7.81 -5.99 28.91
CA GLY A 812 8.48 -5.81 30.19
C GLY A 812 9.69 -4.93 30.02
N HIS A 813 9.87 -4.01 30.96
CA HIS A 813 10.96 -3.03 30.97
C HIS A 813 11.71 -3.13 32.28
N PHE A 814 13.03 -3.26 32.22
CA PHE A 814 13.93 -3.12 33.35
C PHE A 814 14.66 -1.79 33.22
N THR A 815 14.27 -0.84 34.05
CA THR A 815 14.73 0.55 33.93
C THR A 815 15.61 0.92 35.10
N ASN A 816 16.79 1.48 34.83
CA ASN A 816 17.68 2.12 35.79
C ASN A 816 17.78 3.61 35.47
N ILE A 817 17.58 4.46 36.48
CA ILE A 817 17.63 5.91 36.34
C ILE A 817 18.74 6.42 37.25
N SER A 818 19.75 7.05 36.66
CA SER A 818 20.83 7.71 37.38
C SER A 818 20.61 9.22 37.41
N GLN A 819 20.50 9.81 38.58
CA GLN A 819 20.30 11.24 38.77
C GLN A 819 21.64 11.94 39.05
N ALA A 820 21.83 13.15 38.53
CA ALA A 820 22.94 14.03 38.91
C ALA A 820 22.53 15.51 38.81
N LEU A 821 23.15 16.36 39.62
CA LEU A 821 23.00 17.81 39.54
C LEU A 821 24.29 18.41 38.97
N LEU A 822 24.19 19.04 37.81
CA LEU A 822 25.28 19.76 37.15
C LEU A 822 25.23 21.21 37.61
N GLN A 823 26.33 21.72 38.18
CA GLN A 823 26.42 23.07 38.70
C GLN A 823 27.54 23.84 37.99
N GLN A 824 27.23 25.03 37.51
CA GLN A 824 28.19 25.95 36.91
C GLN A 824 28.15 27.28 37.65
N ALA A 825 29.25 27.65 38.30
CA ALA A 825 29.36 28.89 39.05
C ALA A 825 30.00 29.99 38.19
N PHE A 826 29.45 31.20 38.28
CA PHE A 826 29.96 32.43 37.66
C PHE A 826 30.17 33.47 38.75
N LEU A 827 31.36 34.06 38.81
CA LEU A 827 31.64 35.20 39.67
C LEU A 827 31.32 36.47 38.91
N VAL A 828 30.41 37.29 39.44
CA VAL A 828 29.89 38.47 38.78
C VAL A 828 30.00 39.67 39.70
N ARG A 829 30.38 40.84 39.18
CA ARG A 829 30.40 42.08 39.95
C ARG A 829 28.98 42.63 40.09
N ARG A 830 28.56 42.99 41.31
CA ARG A 830 27.18 43.45 41.57
C ARG A 830 26.82 44.77 40.88
N ALA A 831 27.78 45.69 40.76
CA ALA A 831 27.52 47.06 40.30
C ALA A 831 27.10 47.15 38.82
N ASP A 832 27.69 46.32 37.97
CA ASP A 832 27.54 46.38 36.51
C ASP A 832 27.32 45.01 35.85
N GLN A 833 27.15 43.96 36.66
CA GLN A 833 27.00 42.58 36.21
C GLN A 833 28.16 42.06 35.34
N ALA A 834 29.35 42.67 35.44
CA ALA A 834 30.52 42.21 34.70
C ALA A 834 30.95 40.81 35.18
N LEU A 835 31.13 39.88 34.24
CA LEU A 835 31.66 38.55 34.51
C LEU A 835 33.14 38.65 34.91
N LEU A 836 33.45 38.33 36.17
CA LEU A 836 34.79 38.39 36.75
C LEU A 836 35.52 37.05 36.70
N GLY A 837 34.79 35.93 36.64
CA GLY A 837 35.38 34.60 36.58
C GLY A 837 34.35 33.50 36.40
N VAL A 838 34.79 32.34 35.93
CA VAL A 838 33.98 31.13 35.75
C VAL A 838 34.59 30.04 36.61
N GLY A 839 33.83 29.47 37.53
CA GLY A 839 34.27 28.36 38.38
C GLY A 839 34.29 27.03 37.62
N GLU A 840 34.98 26.03 38.17
CA GLU A 840 34.96 24.68 37.60
C GLU A 840 33.56 24.05 37.72
N PRO A 841 33.06 23.36 36.67
CA PRO A 841 31.78 22.66 36.74
C PRO A 841 31.82 21.53 37.75
N VAL A 842 30.83 21.49 38.65
CA VAL A 842 30.69 20.44 39.67
C VAL A 842 29.52 19.53 39.30
N THR A 843 29.74 18.21 39.35
CA THR A 843 28.66 17.21 39.20
C THR A 843 28.41 16.54 40.55
N VAL A 844 27.21 16.72 41.10
CA VAL A 844 26.78 16.07 42.34
C VAL A 844 25.89 14.88 42.00
N SER A 845 26.39 13.65 42.18
CA SER A 845 25.60 12.45 41.92
C SER A 845 24.44 12.31 42.91
N GLY A 846 23.26 11.99 42.38
CA GLY A 846 22.06 11.66 43.14
C GLY A 846 21.85 10.14 43.28
N PRO A 847 20.76 9.72 43.93
CA PRO A 847 20.42 8.29 44.05
C PRO A 847 20.07 7.68 42.70
N SER A 848 20.45 6.41 42.52
CA SER A 848 19.98 5.60 41.38
C SER A 848 18.68 4.88 41.73
N ILE A 849 17.72 4.89 40.81
CA ILE A 849 16.41 4.23 40.95
C ILE A 849 16.37 3.06 39.99
N SER A 850 15.89 1.90 40.42
CA SER A 850 15.71 0.75 39.53
C SER A 850 14.33 0.12 39.72
N TYR A 851 13.65 -0.16 38.63
CA TYR A 851 12.34 -0.81 38.66
C TYR A 851 12.16 -1.74 37.46
N TYR A 852 11.23 -2.68 37.61
CA TYR A 852 10.76 -3.58 36.56
C TYR A 852 9.26 -3.38 36.37
N GLY A 853 8.82 -3.20 35.13
CA GLY A 853 7.42 -2.99 34.77
C GLY A 853 6.97 -3.93 33.66
N PRO A 854 6.34 -5.09 33.97
CA PRO A 854 5.63 -5.87 32.96
C PRO A 854 4.35 -5.14 32.54
N GLN A 855 3.91 -5.38 31.31
CA GLN A 855 2.70 -4.78 30.75
C GLN A 855 1.92 -5.79 29.91
N VAL A 856 0.60 -5.68 29.92
CA VAL A 856 -0.31 -6.40 29.05
C VAL A 856 -1.30 -5.40 28.46
N ALA A 857 -1.47 -5.41 27.15
CA ALA A 857 -2.45 -4.60 26.46
C ALA A 857 -3.28 -5.41 25.46
N LEU A 858 -4.59 -5.12 25.39
CA LEU A 858 -5.47 -5.57 24.32
C LEU A 858 -5.81 -4.38 23.44
N VAL A 859 -5.53 -4.49 22.15
CA VAL A 859 -5.70 -3.39 21.18
C VAL A 859 -6.60 -3.85 20.05
N HIS A 860 -7.53 -2.99 19.67
CA HIS A 860 -8.29 -3.09 18.45
C HIS A 860 -8.25 -1.77 17.69
N ASP A 861 -7.98 -1.83 16.39
CA ASP A 861 -7.97 -0.67 15.52
C ASP A 861 -8.45 -1.04 14.12
N ASN A 862 -9.64 -0.54 13.75
CA ASN A 862 -10.15 -0.55 12.38
C ASN A 862 -10.44 0.87 11.88
N SER A 863 -9.74 1.86 12.43
CA SER A 863 -9.89 3.26 12.02
C SER A 863 -9.36 3.50 10.60
N LEU A 864 -9.99 4.45 9.92
CA LEU A 864 -9.70 4.85 8.55
C LEU A 864 -9.27 6.31 8.54
N PHE A 865 -8.14 6.60 7.88
CA PHE A 865 -7.48 7.90 7.91
C PHE A 865 -7.79 8.74 6.69
N GLY A 866 -8.04 10.03 6.91
CA GLY A 866 -7.99 11.06 5.90
C GLY A 866 -6.78 11.98 6.13
N TRP A 867 -6.72 13.10 5.41
CA TRP A 867 -5.58 14.02 5.41
C TRP A 867 -5.18 14.56 6.80
N VAL A 868 -6.13 14.78 7.70
CA VAL A 868 -5.91 15.41 9.01
C VAL A 868 -6.20 14.49 10.21
N GLY A 869 -6.50 13.20 9.97
CA GLY A 869 -6.77 12.20 11.01
C GLY A 869 -7.88 11.21 10.64
N PRO A 870 -8.31 10.36 11.59
CA PRO A 870 -9.33 9.35 11.32
C PRO A 870 -10.72 9.95 11.05
N PHE A 871 -11.41 9.44 10.02
CA PHE A 871 -12.78 9.86 9.70
C PHE A 871 -13.83 8.75 9.93
N ALA A 872 -13.44 7.48 9.94
CA ALA A 872 -14.36 6.35 10.15
C ALA A 872 -13.72 5.22 10.96
N GLY A 873 -14.54 4.33 11.53
CA GLY A 873 -14.09 3.14 12.27
C GLY A 873 -13.97 3.38 13.77
N SER A 874 -13.20 2.54 14.47
CA SER A 874 -12.99 2.60 15.91
C SER A 874 -11.60 2.14 16.32
N ARG A 875 -11.16 2.66 17.46
CA ARG A 875 -9.95 2.20 18.14
C ARG A 875 -10.24 2.03 19.62
N TRP A 876 -9.76 0.95 20.21
CA TRP A 876 -9.69 0.84 21.65
C TRP A 876 -8.41 0.16 22.12
N ARG A 877 -7.89 0.61 23.26
CA ARG A 877 -6.72 0.04 23.95
C ARG A 877 -7.05 -0.07 25.43
N PHE A 878 -6.90 -1.27 25.96
CA PHE A 878 -6.94 -1.55 27.39
C PHE A 878 -5.59 -2.07 27.82
N GLU A 879 -4.94 -1.44 28.78
CA GLU A 879 -3.60 -1.80 29.24
C GLU A 879 -3.52 -1.78 30.77
N VAL A 880 -2.80 -2.76 31.32
CA VAL A 880 -2.43 -2.83 32.72
C VAL A 880 -0.91 -3.04 32.81
N SER A 881 -0.24 -2.23 33.62
CA SER A 881 1.21 -2.22 33.78
C SER A 881 1.60 -2.01 35.26
N PRO A 882 1.84 -3.08 36.03
CA PRO A 882 2.39 -2.96 37.38
C PRO A 882 3.88 -2.64 37.36
N THR A 883 4.36 -1.90 38.37
CA THR A 883 5.75 -1.52 38.56
C THR A 883 6.25 -2.05 39.91
N PHE A 884 7.43 -2.68 39.89
CA PHE A 884 8.08 -3.27 41.07
C PHE A 884 9.52 -2.75 41.22
N GLY A 885 10.04 -2.72 42.45
CA GLY A 885 11.43 -2.32 42.74
C GLY A 885 11.48 -1.10 43.66
N SER A 886 12.29 -0.11 43.30
CA SER A 886 12.37 1.17 44.03
C SER A 886 11.04 1.91 44.08
N TRP A 887 10.18 1.72 43.07
CA TRP A 887 8.82 2.24 43.00
C TRP A 887 7.81 1.10 42.91
N ARG A 888 6.64 1.30 43.54
CA ARG A 888 5.54 0.32 43.58
C ARG A 888 4.19 0.98 43.32
N PHE A 889 3.68 0.76 42.11
CA PHE A 889 2.34 1.17 41.69
C PHE A 889 1.84 0.29 40.53
N THR A 890 0.55 0.36 40.22
CA THR A 890 -0.05 -0.26 39.04
C THR A 890 -0.69 0.81 38.20
N GLN A 891 -0.32 0.87 36.92
CA GLN A 891 -0.89 1.75 35.92
C GLN A 891 -2.00 1.02 35.16
N GLY A 892 -3.11 1.72 34.93
CA GLY A 892 -4.20 1.28 34.05
C GLY A 892 -4.49 2.35 33.01
N LEU A 893 -4.71 1.92 31.76
CA LEU A 893 -5.09 2.77 30.63
C LEU A 893 -6.30 2.14 29.91
N ALA A 894 -7.31 2.96 29.64
CA ALA A 894 -8.43 2.65 28.77
C ALA A 894 -8.65 3.82 27.81
N ASP A 895 -8.35 3.64 26.53
CA ASP A 895 -8.59 4.62 25.46
C ASP A 895 -9.59 4.03 24.48
N TRP A 896 -10.75 4.65 24.32
CA TRP A 896 -11.81 4.23 23.40
C TRP A 896 -12.18 5.38 22.48
N ARG A 897 -12.27 5.09 21.18
CA ARG A 897 -12.55 6.07 20.13
C ARG A 897 -13.45 5.49 19.07
N ARG A 898 -14.39 6.31 18.58
CA ARG A 898 -15.34 5.93 17.53
C ARG A 898 -15.56 7.09 16.59
N TYR A 899 -15.54 6.80 15.29
CA TYR A 899 -15.74 7.77 14.22
C TYR A 899 -16.92 7.33 13.37
N PHE A 900 -17.99 8.13 13.40
CA PHE A 900 -19.18 7.92 12.59
C PHE A 900 -19.12 8.84 11.38
N PHE A 901 -18.79 8.26 10.23
CA PHE A 901 -18.75 8.99 8.97
C PHE A 901 -20.11 8.96 8.28
N ALA A 902 -20.61 10.14 7.93
CA ALA A 902 -21.76 10.35 7.07
C ALA A 902 -21.43 11.53 6.15
N ARG A 903 -20.92 11.24 4.93
CA ARG A 903 -20.38 12.23 3.99
C ARG A 903 -21.30 13.47 3.90
N PRO A 904 -20.79 14.71 4.08
CA PRO A 904 -19.38 15.09 4.30
C PRO A 904 -18.94 15.18 5.78
N PHE A 905 -19.78 14.78 6.73
CA PHE A 905 -19.55 14.97 8.16
C PHE A 905 -18.93 13.75 8.84
N THR A 906 -18.14 13.99 9.89
CA THR A 906 -17.69 12.95 10.83
C THR A 906 -18.02 13.35 12.25
N LEU A 907 -18.73 12.48 12.99
CA LEU A 907 -18.83 12.59 14.44
C LEU A 907 -17.75 11.71 15.09
N ALA A 908 -16.77 12.32 15.74
CA ALA A 908 -15.70 11.65 16.46
C ALA A 908 -15.96 11.70 17.97
N LEU A 909 -15.94 10.55 18.63
CA LEU A 909 -16.09 10.41 20.08
C LEU A 909 -14.84 9.78 20.68
N ARG A 910 -14.42 10.25 21.85
CA ARG A 910 -13.31 9.70 22.63
C ARG A 910 -13.65 9.64 24.11
N GLY A 911 -13.30 8.52 24.73
CA GLY A 911 -13.20 8.35 26.18
C GLY A 911 -11.82 7.83 26.54
N LEU A 912 -11.14 8.49 27.47
CA LEU A 912 -9.81 8.10 27.94
C LEU A 912 -9.83 8.07 29.46
N PHE A 913 -9.32 6.99 30.04
CA PHE A 913 -8.95 6.90 31.43
C PHE A 913 -7.49 6.49 31.52
N PHE A 914 -6.73 7.17 32.35
CA PHE A 914 -5.37 6.79 32.71
C PHE A 914 -5.19 6.98 34.21
N GLY A 915 -4.66 6.00 34.92
CA GLY A 915 -4.46 6.16 36.35
C GLY A 915 -3.42 5.23 36.94
N ARG A 916 -2.74 5.72 37.97
CA ARG A 916 -1.82 4.94 38.80
C ARG A 916 -2.45 4.67 40.17
N PHE A 917 -2.18 3.47 40.70
CA PHE A 917 -2.73 2.98 41.95
C PHE A 917 -1.64 2.33 42.79
N GLY A 918 -1.69 2.48 44.11
CA GLY A 918 -0.73 1.87 45.02
C GLY A 918 0.16 2.89 45.74
N ARG A 919 1.15 2.38 46.47
CA ARG A 919 1.93 3.11 47.46
C ARG A 919 2.59 4.38 46.89
N ASP A 920 3.21 4.28 45.73
CA ASP A 920 4.03 5.35 45.16
C ASP A 920 3.31 6.08 43.99
N ALA A 921 2.01 5.84 43.80
CA ALA A 921 1.25 6.35 42.64
C ALA A 921 1.23 7.89 42.55
N ASP A 922 1.05 8.58 43.68
CA ASP A 922 0.95 10.04 43.74
C ASP A 922 2.30 10.76 43.58
N LEU A 923 3.42 10.01 43.50
CA LEU A 923 4.75 10.58 43.19
C LEU A 923 4.91 10.90 41.69
N PHE A 924 4.01 10.39 40.84
CA PHE A 924 4.05 10.52 39.38
C PHE A 924 2.78 11.19 38.87
N PRO A 925 2.52 12.46 39.21
CA PRO A 925 1.34 13.14 38.72
C PRO A 925 1.41 13.30 37.21
N GLN A 926 0.25 13.38 36.58
CA GLN A 926 0.07 13.64 35.16
C GLN A 926 -0.58 15.01 34.98
N PHE A 927 -0.28 15.64 33.85
CA PHE A 927 -0.82 16.96 33.52
C PHE A 927 -1.96 16.83 32.50
N LEU A 928 -3.17 17.16 32.93
CA LEU A 928 -4.39 17.15 32.11
C LEU A 928 -4.41 18.30 31.10
N GLY A 929 -3.77 19.43 31.41
CA GLY A 929 -3.82 20.69 30.64
C GLY A 929 -3.08 20.68 29.29
N SER A 930 -3.09 19.56 28.58
CA SER A 930 -2.58 19.47 27.21
C SER A 930 -3.71 19.68 26.20
N THR A 931 -3.43 20.34 25.08
CA THR A 931 -4.38 20.52 23.97
C THR A 931 -4.77 19.19 23.29
N GLN A 932 -4.09 18.10 23.62
CA GLN A 932 -4.38 16.72 23.21
C GLN A 932 -5.35 15.99 24.16
N LEU A 933 -5.57 16.53 25.36
CA LEU A 933 -6.47 15.97 26.37
C LEU A 933 -7.69 16.86 26.57
N ILE A 934 -7.48 18.13 26.94
CA ILE A 934 -8.55 19.12 27.08
C ILE A 934 -8.09 20.47 26.53
N ARG A 935 -8.77 20.95 25.49
CA ARG A 935 -8.51 22.31 24.97
C ARG A 935 -9.01 23.35 25.98
N GLY A 936 -8.36 24.50 26.07
CA GLY A 936 -8.82 25.57 26.96
C GLY A 936 -8.08 25.68 28.30
N TYR A 937 -7.25 24.70 28.66
CA TYR A 937 -6.59 24.61 29.96
C TYR A 937 -5.07 24.38 29.89
N THR A 938 -4.38 24.97 28.90
CA THR A 938 -2.91 24.89 28.86
C THR A 938 -2.27 25.72 29.97
N ALA A 939 -1.08 25.31 30.43
CA ALA A 939 -0.38 26.03 31.50
C ALA A 939 -0.17 27.52 31.17
N GLY A 940 0.13 27.85 29.91
CA GLY A 940 0.27 29.23 29.44
C GLY A 940 -1.05 30.00 29.25
N SER A 941 -2.20 29.33 29.29
CA SER A 941 -3.51 29.98 29.20
C SER A 941 -4.03 30.49 30.53
N ILE A 942 -3.43 30.08 31.65
CA ILE A 942 -3.79 30.51 33.00
C ILE A 942 -3.06 31.82 33.27
N ILE A 943 -3.81 32.92 33.32
CA ILE A 943 -3.28 34.27 33.52
C ILE A 943 -2.87 34.48 34.99
N ASN A 944 -1.84 35.29 35.22
CA ASN A 944 -1.25 35.48 36.56
C ASN A 944 -2.29 35.84 37.63
N ASN A 945 -3.32 36.64 37.29
CA ASN A 945 -4.40 37.04 38.20
C ASN A 945 -5.35 35.90 38.63
N GLU A 946 -5.41 34.77 37.92
CA GLU A 946 -6.09 33.55 38.39
C GLU A 946 -5.30 32.82 39.50
N CYS A 947 -4.00 33.10 39.62
CA CYS A 947 -3.12 32.55 40.65
C CYS A 947 -2.76 33.55 41.76
N LEU A 948 -3.18 34.83 41.67
CA LEU A 948 -2.76 35.91 42.60
C LEU A 948 -3.35 35.78 44.02
N ALA A 949 -4.40 34.99 44.22
CA ALA A 949 -5.07 34.88 45.52
C ALA A 949 -4.35 33.96 46.53
N ALA A 950 -3.29 33.25 46.11
CA ALA A 950 -2.62 32.25 46.94
C ALA A 950 -1.11 32.53 47.03
N THR A 951 -0.59 32.63 48.26
CA THR A 951 0.81 32.97 48.53
C THR A 951 1.78 31.80 48.33
N THR A 952 1.30 30.58 48.05
CA THR A 952 2.13 29.36 47.97
C THR A 952 1.74 28.31 46.91
N SER A 953 0.60 28.41 46.21
CA SER A 953 0.20 27.49 45.13
C SER A 953 -0.80 28.15 44.16
N CYS A 954 -1.08 27.56 42.99
CA CYS A 954 -2.11 28.06 42.08
C CYS A 954 -3.27 27.06 41.97
N PRO A 955 -4.42 27.31 42.62
CA PRO A 955 -5.52 26.35 42.68
C PRO A 955 -6.02 25.87 41.30
N GLU A 956 -6.05 26.74 40.29
CA GLU A 956 -6.49 26.36 38.94
C GLU A 956 -5.48 25.49 38.19
N LEU A 957 -4.19 25.69 38.43
CA LEU A 957 -3.15 24.82 37.88
C LEU A 957 -3.10 23.48 38.62
N ASP A 958 -3.29 23.50 39.94
CA ASP A 958 -3.27 22.32 40.79
C ASP A 958 -4.36 21.32 40.37
N GLN A 959 -5.54 21.77 39.91
CA GLN A 959 -6.63 20.92 39.39
C GLN A 959 -6.27 20.12 38.13
N LEU A 960 -5.28 20.57 37.37
CA LEU A 960 -4.83 19.90 36.15
C LEU A 960 -3.81 18.80 36.44
N ILE A 961 -3.41 18.62 37.70
CA ILE A 961 -2.35 17.72 38.11
C ILE A 961 -2.95 16.62 38.99
N GLY A 962 -2.71 15.35 38.64
CA GLY A 962 -3.10 14.22 39.48
C GLY A 962 -2.53 12.88 39.02
N SER A 963 -2.49 11.89 39.91
CA SER A 963 -2.05 10.51 39.59
C SER A 963 -3.05 9.73 38.74
N ARG A 964 -4.27 10.25 38.59
CA ARG A 964 -5.35 9.70 37.75
C ARG A 964 -6.00 10.81 36.93
N LEU A 965 -6.40 10.47 35.71
CA LEU A 965 -7.12 11.36 34.81
C LEU A 965 -8.20 10.62 34.01
N ALA A 966 -9.27 11.33 33.71
CA ALA A 966 -10.33 10.90 32.82
C ALA A 966 -10.67 12.03 31.84
N VAL A 967 -10.88 11.69 30.57
CA VAL A 967 -11.19 12.64 29.50
C VAL A 967 -12.32 12.08 28.66
N ALA A 968 -13.26 12.94 28.29
CA ALA A 968 -14.26 12.69 27.27
C ALA A 968 -14.25 13.84 26.26
N SER A 969 -14.32 13.51 24.97
CA SER A 969 -14.37 14.51 23.91
C SER A 969 -15.33 14.07 22.81
N ALA A 970 -16.08 15.04 22.28
CA ALA A 970 -16.92 14.87 21.10
C ALA A 970 -16.57 15.96 20.08
N GLU A 971 -16.39 15.57 18.82
CA GLU A 971 -16.10 16.49 17.72
C GLU A 971 -17.01 16.21 16.53
N LEU A 972 -17.63 17.25 15.98
CA LEU A 972 -18.28 17.22 14.67
C LEU A 972 -17.35 17.88 13.65
N ARG A 973 -16.83 17.10 12.71
CA ARG A 973 -15.87 17.52 11.69
C ARG A 973 -16.55 17.66 10.33
N PHE A 974 -16.13 18.65 9.55
CA PHE A 974 -16.67 18.96 8.23
C PHE A 974 -15.61 19.62 7.34
N PRO A 975 -15.61 19.41 6.03
CA PRO A 975 -14.67 20.05 5.12
C PRO A 975 -15.02 21.55 4.98
N LEU A 976 -14.02 22.42 5.11
CA LEU A 976 -14.14 23.85 4.78
C LEU A 976 -13.78 24.11 3.32
N THR A 977 -12.75 23.44 2.80
CA THR A 977 -12.34 23.51 1.39
C THR A 977 -11.87 22.13 0.92
N ARG A 978 -12.09 21.79 -0.37
CA ARG A 978 -11.67 20.50 -0.95
C ARG A 978 -10.32 20.58 -1.69
N SER A 979 -9.87 21.77 -2.05
CA SER A 979 -8.54 22.14 -2.58
C SER A 979 -8.59 23.64 -2.87
N LEU A 980 -7.58 24.43 -2.46
CA LEU A 980 -7.48 25.85 -2.82
C LEU A 980 -6.29 26.03 -3.76
N VAL A 981 -6.55 26.14 -5.06
CA VAL A 981 -5.54 26.52 -6.05
C VAL A 981 -5.44 28.04 -6.06
N LEU A 982 -4.40 28.58 -5.43
CA LEU A 982 -4.09 30.01 -5.49
C LEU A 982 -3.35 30.27 -6.80
N GLY A 983 -4.02 30.85 -7.80
CA GLY A 983 -3.50 31.02 -9.17
C GLY A 983 -2.21 31.84 -9.34
N PHE A 984 -1.54 32.28 -8.27
CA PHE A 984 -0.25 32.97 -8.30
C PHE A 984 0.90 32.17 -7.66
N LEU A 985 0.63 30.99 -7.08
CA LEU A 985 1.62 30.07 -6.52
C LEU A 985 1.30 28.64 -7.00
N PRO A 986 2.26 27.86 -7.51
CA PRO A 986 2.04 26.50 -8.00
C PRO A 986 1.92 25.48 -6.85
N VAL A 987 1.37 25.90 -5.70
CA VAL A 987 1.16 25.06 -4.52
C VAL A 987 -0.31 25.17 -4.14
N GLY A 988 -1.09 24.13 -4.45
CA GLY A 988 -2.45 23.99 -3.95
C GLY A 988 -2.41 23.81 -2.43
N LEU A 989 -3.22 24.58 -1.68
CA LEU A 989 -3.35 24.31 -0.25
C LEU A 989 -4.14 22.99 -0.06
N PRO A 990 -3.64 22.07 0.78
CA PRO A 990 -4.31 20.80 1.05
C PRO A 990 -5.68 21.03 1.70
N PRO A 991 -6.59 20.05 1.67
CA PRO A 991 -7.95 20.19 2.20
C PRO A 991 -7.95 20.72 3.64
N ILE A 992 -8.76 21.76 3.88
CA ILE A 992 -8.92 22.37 5.20
C ILE A 992 -10.17 21.76 5.85
N GLU A 993 -10.00 21.21 7.05
CA GLU A 993 -11.09 20.65 7.86
C GLU A 993 -11.47 21.63 8.97
N GLY A 994 -12.77 21.88 9.12
CA GLY A 994 -13.35 22.53 10.29
C GLY A 994 -13.87 21.49 11.28
N ALA A 995 -13.82 21.79 12.58
CA ALA A 995 -14.46 20.99 13.60
C ALA A 995 -15.10 21.85 14.68
N ILE A 996 -16.22 21.39 15.24
CA ILE A 996 -16.80 21.90 16.48
C ILE A 996 -16.61 20.83 17.55
N PHE A 997 -16.15 21.23 18.73
CA PHE A 997 -15.81 20.28 19.78
C PHE A 997 -16.38 20.64 21.14
N TYR A 998 -16.52 19.62 21.98
CA TYR A 998 -16.78 19.71 23.41
C TYR A 998 -15.86 18.75 24.15
N ASP A 999 -15.07 19.28 25.09
CA ASP A 999 -14.16 18.49 25.91
C ASP A 999 -14.57 18.54 27.39
N ALA A 1000 -14.38 17.42 28.07
CA ALA A 1000 -14.49 17.31 29.52
C ALA A 1000 -13.31 16.51 30.06
N GLY A 1001 -12.74 16.95 31.18
CA GLY A 1001 -11.59 16.32 31.81
C GLY A 1001 -11.59 16.42 33.32
N LEU A 1002 -10.99 15.46 34.00
CA LEU A 1002 -10.82 15.44 35.45
C LEU A 1002 -9.45 14.84 35.79
N ALA A 1003 -8.69 15.48 36.67
CA ALA A 1003 -7.48 14.93 37.26
C ALA A 1003 -7.62 14.89 38.79
N TRP A 1004 -7.13 13.82 39.42
CA TRP A 1004 -7.23 13.63 40.86
C TRP A 1004 -6.17 12.68 41.41
N ASP A 1005 -5.93 12.79 42.72
CA ASP A 1005 -5.01 11.93 43.47
C ASP A 1005 -5.77 10.96 44.39
N SER A 1006 -5.05 10.09 45.10
CA SER A 1006 -5.63 9.12 46.04
C SER A 1006 -6.47 9.74 47.16
N ASN A 1007 -6.12 10.95 47.60
CA ASN A 1007 -6.78 11.63 48.72
C ASN A 1007 -7.78 12.71 48.28
N SER A 1008 -7.99 12.86 46.97
CA SER A 1008 -8.90 13.86 46.42
C SER A 1008 -10.38 13.45 46.59
N LYS A 1009 -11.26 14.44 46.84
CA LYS A 1009 -12.72 14.32 46.82
C LYS A 1009 -13.27 14.92 45.53
N ILE A 1010 -14.01 14.12 44.76
CA ILE A 1010 -14.61 14.56 43.50
C ILE A 1010 -15.97 15.21 43.79
N VAL A 1011 -16.19 16.42 43.29
CA VAL A 1011 -17.43 17.20 43.43
C VAL A 1011 -17.92 17.66 42.05
N GLY A 1012 -19.23 17.90 41.90
CA GLY A 1012 -19.81 18.37 40.62
C GLY A 1012 -19.38 19.80 40.24
N SER A 1013 -19.22 20.67 41.22
CA SER A 1013 -18.66 22.02 41.10
C SER A 1013 -18.03 22.44 42.45
N ARG A 1014 -17.06 23.35 42.43
CA ARG A 1014 -16.41 23.87 43.65
C ARG A 1014 -17.15 25.10 44.18
N SER A 1015 -17.44 25.14 45.48
CA SER A 1015 -17.80 26.38 46.17
C SER A 1015 -16.56 27.29 46.33
N ALA A 1016 -16.77 28.57 46.68
CA ALA A 1016 -15.66 29.50 46.91
C ALA A 1016 -14.67 29.03 48.00
N SER A 1017 -15.15 28.35 49.04
CA SER A 1017 -14.30 27.79 50.10
C SER A 1017 -13.56 26.52 49.67
N GLN A 1018 -14.15 25.73 48.77
CA GLN A 1018 -13.51 24.55 48.18
C GLN A 1018 -12.51 24.91 47.08
N ALA A 1019 -12.70 26.05 46.39
CA ALA A 1019 -11.79 26.54 45.37
C ALA A 1019 -10.38 26.81 45.91
N ALA A 1020 -10.27 27.25 47.17
CA ALA A 1020 -9.00 27.46 47.87
C ALA A 1020 -8.29 26.14 48.29
N GLN A 1021 -8.95 24.98 48.17
CA GLN A 1021 -8.43 23.64 48.50
C GLN A 1021 -8.46 22.73 47.25
N ALA A 1022 -7.92 23.22 46.15
CA ALA A 1022 -7.97 22.55 44.84
C ALA A 1022 -7.16 21.24 44.77
N ASP A 1023 -6.26 21.02 45.73
CA ASP A 1023 -5.52 19.77 45.96
C ASP A 1023 -6.43 18.67 46.55
N VAL A 1024 -7.42 19.07 47.37
CA VAL A 1024 -8.38 18.15 48.00
C VAL A 1024 -9.65 18.01 47.17
N TYR A 1025 -10.28 19.10 46.71
CA TYR A 1025 -11.55 19.06 45.99
C TYR A 1025 -11.34 19.22 44.47
N ARG A 1026 -11.70 18.17 43.72
CA ARG A 1026 -11.54 18.11 42.25
C ARG A 1026 -12.91 18.19 41.58
N ALA A 1027 -13.02 18.96 40.49
CA ALA A 1027 -14.26 19.09 39.72
C ALA A 1027 -13.98 18.89 38.22
N PRO A 1028 -14.94 18.39 37.43
CA PRO A 1028 -14.77 18.23 35.99
C PRO A 1028 -14.58 19.58 35.30
N LEU A 1029 -13.49 19.69 34.55
CA LEU A 1029 -13.17 20.83 33.70
C LEU A 1029 -13.81 20.62 32.33
N ARG A 1030 -14.41 21.68 31.78
CA ARG A 1030 -15.16 21.61 30.51
C ARG A 1030 -14.77 22.75 29.58
N SER A 1031 -14.80 22.50 28.28
CA SER A 1031 -14.62 23.53 27.25
C SER A 1031 -15.37 23.17 25.98
N TRP A 1032 -15.63 24.18 25.16
CA TRP A 1032 -16.14 24.01 23.81
C TRP A 1032 -15.47 24.99 22.86
N GLY A 1033 -15.55 24.72 21.57
CA GLY A 1033 -14.91 25.60 20.60
C GLY A 1033 -15.02 25.14 19.16
N GLY A 1034 -14.36 25.92 18.30
CA GLY A 1034 -14.16 25.62 16.89
C GLY A 1034 -12.68 25.35 16.61
N SER A 1035 -12.40 24.47 15.66
CA SER A 1035 -11.05 24.08 15.24
C SER A 1035 -10.95 24.18 13.73
N ILE A 1036 -9.82 24.65 13.22
CA ILE A 1036 -9.44 24.58 11.81
C ILE A 1036 -8.15 23.78 11.71
N ARG A 1037 -8.13 22.79 10.82
CA ARG A 1037 -7.03 21.85 10.63
C ARG A 1037 -6.60 21.81 9.18
N LEU A 1038 -5.29 21.77 8.94
CA LEU A 1038 -4.71 21.48 7.63
C LEU A 1038 -3.49 20.59 7.78
N ASN A 1039 -3.22 19.73 6.81
CA ASN A 1039 -2.00 18.93 6.76
C ASN A 1039 -0.98 19.62 5.86
N PHE A 1040 -0.06 20.36 6.45
CA PHE A 1040 1.00 21.05 5.74
C PHE A 1040 2.02 20.05 5.17
N LEU A 1041 2.16 20.08 3.84
CA LEU A 1041 3.10 19.27 3.05
C LEU A 1041 2.98 17.74 3.26
N GLY A 1042 1.84 17.27 3.77
CA GLY A 1042 1.59 15.84 3.99
C GLY A 1042 2.21 15.25 5.26
N PHE A 1043 2.99 16.03 6.03
CA PHE A 1043 3.69 15.52 7.22
C PHE A 1043 3.44 16.31 8.51
N VAL A 1044 2.87 17.52 8.47
CA VAL A 1044 2.53 18.30 9.69
C VAL A 1044 1.08 18.72 9.71
N VAL A 1045 0.30 18.18 10.64
CA VAL A 1045 -1.06 18.70 10.90
C VAL A 1045 -0.97 19.99 11.73
N LEU A 1046 -1.32 21.13 11.13
CA LEU A 1046 -1.50 22.41 11.80
C LEU A 1046 -2.94 22.51 12.29
N ARG A 1047 -3.13 22.91 13.55
CA ARG A 1047 -4.44 23.11 14.17
C ARG A 1047 -4.54 24.47 14.83
N PHE A 1048 -5.63 25.18 14.51
CA PHE A 1048 -6.05 26.44 15.11
C PHE A 1048 -7.34 26.24 15.89
N ASP A 1049 -7.25 26.26 17.22
CA ASP A 1049 -8.41 26.06 18.10
C ASP A 1049 -8.86 27.40 18.69
N TYR A 1050 -10.09 27.80 18.41
CA TYR A 1050 -10.80 28.83 19.17
C TYR A 1050 -11.54 28.15 20.31
N THR A 1051 -11.10 28.35 21.55
CA THR A 1051 -11.62 27.61 22.71
C THR A 1051 -12.21 28.54 23.75
N LYS A 1052 -13.41 28.20 24.24
CA LYS A 1052 -14.02 28.81 25.43
C LYS A 1052 -13.99 27.81 26.59
N PRO A 1053 -13.16 28.02 27.63
CA PRO A 1053 -13.24 27.22 28.86
C PRO A 1053 -14.53 27.57 29.62
N LEU A 1054 -15.13 26.60 30.30
CA LEU A 1054 -16.40 26.77 31.05
C LEU A 1054 -16.25 26.61 32.56
N SER A 1055 -15.06 26.25 33.03
CA SER A 1055 -14.81 25.87 34.43
C SER A 1055 -13.62 26.64 34.99
N ARG A 1056 -13.52 27.94 34.64
CA ARG A 1056 -12.50 28.88 35.09
C ARG A 1056 -13.13 30.20 35.57
N PRO A 1057 -12.50 30.92 36.51
CA PRO A 1057 -12.93 32.26 36.93
C PRO A 1057 -12.92 33.29 35.79
N HIS A 1058 -11.95 33.22 34.88
CA HIS A 1058 -11.96 33.96 33.62
C HIS A 1058 -12.20 32.99 32.47
N ASP A 1059 -13.35 33.10 31.83
CA ASP A 1059 -13.83 32.18 30.78
C ASP A 1059 -13.74 32.77 29.37
N ASN A 1060 -12.93 33.83 29.21
CA ASN A 1060 -12.75 34.49 27.92
C ASN A 1060 -12.20 33.51 26.89
N PRO A 1061 -12.78 33.49 25.67
CA PRO A 1061 -12.30 32.60 24.63
C PRO A 1061 -10.95 33.07 24.09
N TYR A 1062 -10.12 32.13 23.66
CA TYR A 1062 -8.80 32.41 23.14
C TYR A 1062 -8.39 31.42 22.03
N TRP A 1063 -7.34 31.77 21.30
CA TRP A 1063 -6.80 30.98 20.20
C TRP A 1063 -5.59 30.15 20.66
N THR A 1064 -5.54 28.89 20.23
CA THR A 1064 -4.35 28.04 20.38
C THR A 1064 -3.90 27.53 19.03
N VAL A 1065 -2.59 27.58 18.78
CA VAL A 1065 -1.97 26.95 17.62
C VAL A 1065 -1.20 25.73 18.09
N SER A 1066 -1.36 24.61 17.41
CA SER A 1066 -0.62 23.38 17.71
C SER A 1066 -0.20 22.64 16.46
N LEU A 1067 0.90 21.89 16.58
CA LEU A 1067 1.45 21.02 15.56
C LEU A 1067 1.22 19.56 15.97
N GLY A 1068 0.78 18.75 15.02
CA GLY A 1068 0.50 17.33 15.20
C GLY A 1068 -0.99 17.00 15.13
N PRO A 1069 -1.33 15.74 14.80
CA PRO A 1069 -2.71 15.30 14.72
C PRO A 1069 -3.40 15.37 16.09
N THR A 1070 -4.73 15.51 16.08
CA THR A 1070 -5.55 15.32 17.29
C THR A 1070 -6.52 14.19 17.06
N PHE A 1071 -6.70 13.40 18.12
CA PHE A 1071 -7.14 12.01 18.02
C PHE A 1071 -6.07 11.17 17.37
#